data_AF-A0A258D9W1-F1
#
_entry.id   AF-A0A258D9W1-F1
#
_cell.length_a   1.000
_cell.length_b   1.000
_cell.length_c   1.000
_cell.angle_alpha   90.00
_cell.angle_beta   90.00
_cell.angle_gamma   90.00
#
_symmetry.space_group_name_H-M   'P 1'
#
loop_
_entity.id
_entity.type
_entity.pdbx_description
1 polymer ?
#
loop_
_entity_poly.entity_id
_entity_poly.type
_entity_poly.pdbx_seq_one_letter_code
_entity_poly.pdbx_strand_id
1 'polypeptide(L)'
;MLRLSGTKSPEANLYFRIGQFGLEERTIDARHDVYYYPTVNDRRDAGYFVYTASYSAVGDFNGDGHNDLVLDWSIFPHTAPRTNMPTQQTVYFGDGAGGLRLATAAEVEPFTPIHLGNRIVVADFNGDGIDDIARASEGLNQRDPSTGGFITRYDPLTLMLSAPGGKLVNATANIQGQESGQPATGYGVGHDLSVGDFDGDGDKDLFSGKVLLLNDGKGKFANASDLLSANLKPSHTILTASASADFNKDGKDDLFVAWLDGTQYLALSNWNGQSFGWQEIRLPVGLYGQTNTKPNHAQAADINGDGLPDLIIGQTRSEPYYSGAGIQVLINKGGGQFADESASRIDNSWRDTWWGQGQIDLMDVDADGDVDLIHGTDWTLRTDGASTGGLAVALNDGAGNFHWLPQSIFTDVKPYQLAGFEGLEQYQQRPLQRLFPIDINKDGRIDFVGTVQQPLTAWPQVEPNVYATYTVVGQASLGGPEAALKASFESILRKTPAGADASSLTATAVKVLGGQLTATQALGDIVQVAGSSTSVATLAYQFFTGKIPSLAGVDYLVSPTGPNGNNLNSAYYQSFNLENRYINFAVNLGKIGEGAAKFTAEYGTLSLFEATRKAYAAIFGGTPSDAKVHALIDSRVDYFASYGGDGANGIGTKAAMVGWLLAEAEKADLGVMARSNAAWLTDLADGSAPFAIDILDPAKGYYKADFIFGGG
;
A
#
# COMPACT_ATOMS: atom_id res chain seq x y z
N MET A 1 -17.59 4.94 -12.90
CA MET A 1 -16.15 4.67 -12.80
C MET A 1 -15.36 5.95 -12.66
N LEU A 2 -15.01 6.23 -11.41
CA LEU A 2 -14.03 7.20 -10.96
C LEU A 2 -12.72 6.96 -11.70
N ARG A 3 -11.98 8.05 -11.88
CA ARG A 3 -10.69 8.06 -12.56
C ARG A 3 -9.74 8.96 -11.79
N LEU A 4 -8.45 8.68 -11.90
CA LEU A 4 -7.42 9.58 -11.40
C LEU A 4 -7.40 10.88 -12.21
N SER A 5 -7.00 11.96 -11.54
CA SER A 5 -6.86 13.28 -12.11
C SER A 5 -5.67 13.35 -13.06
N GLY A 6 -5.90 13.90 -14.25
CA GLY A 6 -4.88 14.21 -15.25
C GLY A 6 -3.85 15.25 -14.81
N THR A 7 -4.16 16.05 -13.78
CA THR A 7 -3.37 17.22 -13.37
C THR A 7 -2.90 17.15 -11.92
N LYS A 8 -3.51 16.26 -11.13
CA LYS A 8 -3.18 16.01 -9.71
C LYS A 8 -3.11 14.51 -9.46
N SER A 9 -2.23 13.82 -10.16
CA SER A 9 -2.07 12.38 -9.97
C SER A 9 -1.30 12.03 -8.68
N PRO A 10 -1.54 10.84 -8.12
CA PRO A 10 -0.71 10.29 -7.06
C PRO A 10 0.76 10.22 -7.46
N GLU A 11 1.64 10.71 -6.60
CA GLU A 11 3.08 10.63 -6.83
C GLU A 11 3.60 9.26 -6.44
N ALA A 12 4.39 8.66 -7.33
CA ALA A 12 5.25 7.53 -6.98
C ALA A 12 6.43 8.02 -6.15
N ASN A 13 7.00 7.11 -5.36
CA ASN A 13 8.23 7.37 -4.64
C ASN A 13 9.23 6.23 -4.88
N LEU A 14 10.28 6.18 -4.07
CA LEU A 14 11.33 5.16 -4.16
C LEU A 14 10.84 3.72 -4.00
N TYR A 15 9.79 3.51 -3.21
CA TYR A 15 9.32 2.20 -2.78
C TYR A 15 7.99 1.82 -3.39
N PHE A 16 7.13 2.79 -3.68
CA PHE A 16 5.77 2.51 -4.08
C PHE A 16 5.26 3.45 -5.18
N ARG A 17 4.42 2.89 -6.04
CA ARG A 17 3.61 3.62 -7.01
C ARG A 17 2.16 3.14 -6.99
N ILE A 18 1.24 3.97 -7.44
CA ILE A 18 -0.12 3.50 -7.73
C ILE A 18 -0.09 2.62 -8.99
N GLY A 19 -0.70 1.43 -8.88
CA GLY A 19 -0.85 0.45 -9.95
C GLY A 19 -2.19 0.59 -10.65
N GLN A 20 -3.01 -0.46 -10.63
CA GLN A 20 -4.35 -0.45 -11.21
C GLN A 20 -5.28 0.43 -10.38
N PHE A 21 -6.11 1.23 -11.03
CA PHE A 21 -7.11 2.06 -10.37
C PHE A 21 -8.51 1.73 -10.91
N GLY A 22 -9.51 1.69 -10.01
CA GLY A 22 -10.89 1.42 -10.39
C GLY A 22 -11.16 -0.06 -10.61
N LEU A 23 -10.51 -0.94 -9.85
CA LEU A 23 -10.76 -2.39 -9.88
C LEU A 23 -12.22 -2.73 -9.53
N GLU A 24 -12.79 -1.97 -8.60
CA GLU A 24 -14.20 -2.02 -8.20
C GLU A 24 -14.65 -0.59 -7.86
N GLU A 25 -15.92 -0.29 -8.11
CA GLU A 25 -16.63 0.81 -7.47
C GLU A 25 -17.70 0.27 -6.54
N ARG A 26 -17.74 0.80 -5.32
CA ARG A 26 -18.69 0.35 -4.31
C ARG A 26 -19.50 1.51 -3.74
N THR A 27 -20.82 1.33 -3.67
CA THR A 27 -21.77 2.33 -3.16
C THR A 27 -22.94 1.67 -2.44
N ILE A 28 -23.53 2.38 -1.49
CA ILE A 28 -24.72 1.95 -0.75
C ILE A 28 -25.70 3.11 -0.58
N ASP A 29 -26.87 2.97 -1.21
CA ASP A 29 -27.92 3.99 -1.20
C ASP A 29 -28.90 3.82 -0.02
N ALA A 30 -28.69 2.78 0.80
CA ALA A 30 -29.53 2.50 1.95
C ALA A 30 -29.38 3.56 3.05
N ARG A 31 -30.49 3.88 3.71
CA ARG A 31 -30.54 4.85 4.81
C ARG A 31 -30.85 4.17 6.13
N HIS A 32 -30.40 4.80 7.22
CA HIS A 32 -30.76 4.42 8.58
C HIS A 32 -31.48 5.55 9.29
N ASP A 33 -32.34 5.18 10.24
CA ASP A 33 -32.97 6.11 11.16
C ASP A 33 -32.01 6.54 12.28
N VAL A 34 -32.52 7.34 13.22
CA VAL A 34 -31.79 7.73 14.43
C VAL A 34 -31.36 6.49 15.22
N TYR A 35 -30.12 6.49 15.70
CA TYR A 35 -29.58 5.44 16.55
C TYR A 35 -28.77 6.04 17.71
N TYR A 36 -28.33 5.19 18.66
CA TYR A 36 -27.64 5.62 19.87
C TYR A 36 -26.35 4.81 20.07
N TYR A 37 -25.20 5.47 20.17
CA TYR A 37 -23.90 4.81 20.35
C TYR A 37 -22.78 5.78 20.78
N PRO A 38 -21.91 5.43 21.75
CA PRO A 38 -21.81 4.11 22.41
C PRO A 38 -22.83 3.90 23.53
N THR A 39 -23.46 4.93 24.07
CA THR A 39 -24.49 4.81 25.12
C THR A 39 -25.87 5.28 24.62
N VAL A 40 -26.92 5.04 25.40
CA VAL A 40 -28.28 5.57 25.12
C VAL A 40 -28.37 7.09 25.17
N ASN A 41 -27.36 7.78 25.69
CA ASN A 41 -27.29 9.24 25.71
C ASN A 41 -26.62 9.80 24.44
N ASP A 42 -25.96 8.95 23.66
CA ASP A 42 -25.19 9.35 22.48
C ASP A 42 -26.03 9.24 21.20
N ARG A 43 -27.00 10.14 21.06
CA ARG A 43 -27.87 10.20 19.87
C ARG A 43 -27.05 10.48 18.60
N ARG A 44 -27.41 9.81 17.52
CA ARG A 44 -26.88 10.02 16.16
C ARG A 44 -28.07 10.16 15.20
N ASP A 45 -28.02 11.20 14.37
CA ASP A 45 -29.11 11.50 13.44
C ASP A 45 -29.21 10.48 12.30
N ALA A 46 -30.38 10.45 11.65
CA ALA A 46 -30.62 9.61 10.48
C ALA A 46 -29.68 10.00 9.31
N GLY A 47 -29.26 9.02 8.52
CA GLY A 47 -28.21 9.21 7.52
C GLY A 47 -28.16 8.10 6.47
N TYR A 48 -27.12 8.12 5.66
CA TYR A 48 -26.79 7.01 4.76
C TYR A 48 -25.92 6.01 5.50
N PHE A 49 -26.08 4.74 5.17
CA PHE A 49 -25.04 3.77 5.46
C PHE A 49 -23.80 4.08 4.61
N VAL A 50 -22.63 3.65 5.09
CA VAL A 50 -21.36 3.80 4.38
C VAL A 50 -20.58 2.49 4.43
N TYR A 51 -19.90 2.16 3.34
CA TYR A 51 -18.92 1.08 3.34
C TYR A 51 -17.60 1.56 3.95
N THR A 52 -16.94 0.66 4.67
CA THR A 52 -15.55 0.81 5.10
C THR A 52 -14.86 -0.51 4.81
N ALA A 53 -13.80 -0.49 4.01
CA ALA A 53 -12.93 -1.66 3.88
C ALA A 53 -12.26 -1.91 5.24
N SER A 54 -12.52 -3.07 5.85
CA SER A 54 -12.17 -3.32 7.26
C SER A 54 -11.12 -4.40 7.42
N TYR A 55 -11.23 -5.49 6.68
CA TYR A 55 -10.33 -6.62 6.82
C TYR A 55 -9.99 -7.20 5.46
N SER A 56 -8.87 -7.89 5.38
CA SER A 56 -8.50 -8.67 4.22
C SER A 56 -7.83 -9.97 4.61
N ALA A 57 -7.79 -10.92 3.68
CA ALA A 57 -6.91 -12.06 3.76
C ALA A 57 -6.40 -12.43 2.37
N VAL A 58 -5.22 -13.04 2.33
CA VAL A 58 -4.53 -13.47 1.11
C VAL A 58 -4.47 -15.00 1.10
N GLY A 59 -4.64 -15.60 -0.08
CA GLY A 59 -4.53 -17.04 -0.32
C GLY A 59 -4.58 -17.34 -1.81
N ASP A 60 -4.33 -18.58 -2.21
CA ASP A 60 -4.57 -19.06 -3.59
C ASP A 60 -5.96 -19.69 -3.65
N PHE A 61 -6.98 -18.88 -3.92
CA PHE A 61 -8.38 -19.31 -3.83
C PHE A 61 -8.88 -20.07 -5.07
N ASN A 62 -8.10 -20.03 -6.16
CA ASN A 62 -8.45 -20.63 -7.43
C ASN A 62 -7.50 -21.78 -7.84
N GLY A 63 -6.39 -21.97 -7.11
CA GLY A 63 -5.41 -23.04 -7.32
C GLY A 63 -4.42 -22.77 -8.47
N ASP A 64 -4.25 -21.53 -8.89
CA ASP A 64 -3.33 -21.15 -9.98
C ASP A 64 -1.89 -20.87 -9.52
N GLY A 65 -1.66 -20.90 -8.21
CA GLY A 65 -0.37 -20.65 -7.59
C GLY A 65 -0.04 -19.17 -7.42
N HIS A 66 -0.99 -18.25 -7.63
CA HIS A 66 -0.83 -16.83 -7.38
C HIS A 66 -1.52 -16.39 -6.08
N ASN A 67 -1.11 -15.24 -5.55
CA ASN A 67 -1.76 -14.69 -4.37
C ASN A 67 -3.03 -13.95 -4.82
N ASP A 68 -4.16 -14.36 -4.27
CA ASP A 68 -5.46 -13.72 -4.40
C ASP A 68 -5.79 -12.91 -3.13
N LEU A 69 -6.78 -12.04 -3.21
CA LEU A 69 -7.22 -11.22 -2.09
C LEU A 69 -8.73 -11.32 -1.88
N VAL A 70 -9.15 -11.59 -0.65
CA VAL A 70 -10.51 -11.30 -0.20
C VAL A 70 -10.51 -10.01 0.62
N LEU A 71 -11.31 -9.04 0.20
CA LEU A 71 -11.51 -7.77 0.88
C LEU A 71 -12.90 -7.71 1.51
N ASP A 72 -12.95 -7.44 2.81
CA ASP A 72 -14.18 -7.30 3.56
C ASP A 72 -14.59 -5.83 3.72
N TRP A 73 -15.86 -5.55 3.42
CA TRP A 73 -16.43 -4.23 3.58
C TRP A 73 -17.50 -4.23 4.67
N SER A 74 -17.15 -3.68 5.83
CA SER A 74 -18.13 -3.39 6.87
C SER A 74 -19.06 -2.26 6.44
N ILE A 75 -20.30 -2.31 6.92
CA ILE A 75 -21.30 -1.27 6.66
C ILE A 75 -21.63 -0.53 7.95
N PHE A 76 -21.26 0.74 8.00
CA PHE A 76 -21.47 1.63 9.14
C PHE A 76 -22.65 2.59 8.94
N PRO A 77 -23.33 3.01 10.02
CA PRO A 77 -23.15 2.55 11.39
C PRO A 77 -23.67 1.11 11.56
N HIS A 78 -22.83 0.23 12.11
CA HIS A 78 -23.17 -1.19 12.27
C HIS A 78 -24.21 -1.44 13.38
N THR A 79 -24.45 -0.47 14.26
CA THR A 79 -25.45 -0.56 15.34
C THR A 79 -26.85 -0.11 14.93
N ALA A 80 -27.02 0.38 13.71
CA ALA A 80 -28.33 0.66 13.16
C ALA A 80 -28.89 -0.57 12.42
N PRO A 81 -30.18 -0.90 12.59
CA PRO A 81 -30.78 -2.06 11.93
C PRO A 81 -30.82 -1.85 10.41
N ARG A 82 -30.61 -2.94 9.67
CA ARG A 82 -30.77 -3.02 8.21
C ARG A 82 -31.75 -4.13 7.86
N THR A 83 -32.55 -3.89 6.83
CA THR A 83 -33.47 -4.89 6.27
C THR A 83 -32.88 -5.59 5.06
N ASN A 84 -32.06 -4.90 4.26
CA ASN A 84 -31.30 -5.48 3.17
C ASN A 84 -29.84 -5.73 3.61
N MET A 85 -29.34 -6.95 3.39
CA MET A 85 -27.97 -7.36 3.70
C MET A 85 -27.21 -7.60 2.38
N PRO A 86 -26.60 -6.56 1.79
CA PRO A 86 -25.80 -6.77 0.59
C PRO A 86 -24.55 -7.59 0.92
N THR A 87 -24.00 -8.27 -0.09
CA THR A 87 -22.72 -8.97 0.02
C THR A 87 -21.62 -7.99 0.42
N GLN A 88 -20.89 -8.33 1.47
CA GLN A 88 -19.86 -7.46 2.04
C GLN A 88 -18.46 -7.77 1.50
N GLN A 89 -18.21 -8.97 0.98
CA GLN A 89 -16.90 -9.40 0.51
C GLN A 89 -16.71 -9.09 -0.96
N THR A 90 -15.44 -8.96 -1.33
CA THR A 90 -15.00 -8.90 -2.73
C THR A 90 -13.78 -9.80 -2.86
N VAL A 91 -13.78 -10.69 -3.85
CA VAL A 91 -12.61 -11.55 -4.14
C VAL A 91 -11.94 -11.03 -5.40
N TYR A 92 -10.62 -10.85 -5.34
CA TYR A 92 -9.77 -10.46 -6.44
C TYR A 92 -8.77 -11.58 -6.72
N PHE A 93 -8.66 -11.99 -7.98
CA PHE A 93 -7.67 -12.98 -8.39
C PHE A 93 -6.42 -12.31 -8.95
N GLY A 94 -5.26 -12.80 -8.53
CA GLY A 94 -3.94 -12.39 -9.01
C GLY A 94 -3.63 -12.98 -10.39
N ASP A 95 -2.84 -12.25 -11.18
CA ASP A 95 -2.32 -12.74 -12.45
C ASP A 95 -0.84 -13.17 -12.39
N GLY A 96 -0.21 -13.05 -11.21
CA GLY A 96 1.21 -13.32 -10.99
C GLY A 96 2.17 -12.35 -11.70
N ALA A 97 1.64 -11.32 -12.36
CA ALA A 97 2.39 -10.29 -13.09
C ALA A 97 2.12 -8.88 -12.51
N GLY A 98 1.67 -8.80 -11.26
CA GLY A 98 1.39 -7.56 -10.54
C GLY A 98 -0.01 -6.99 -10.79
N GLY A 99 -0.90 -7.76 -11.42
CA GLY A 99 -2.29 -7.40 -11.67
C GLY A 99 -3.28 -8.19 -10.82
N LEU A 100 -4.36 -7.52 -10.44
CA LEU A 100 -5.55 -8.09 -9.83
C LEU A 100 -6.76 -7.92 -10.77
N ARG A 101 -7.68 -8.88 -10.74
CA ARG A 101 -9.01 -8.75 -11.36
C ARG A 101 -10.11 -9.16 -10.39
N LEU A 102 -11.27 -8.54 -10.52
CA LEU A 102 -12.46 -8.93 -9.77
C LEU A 102 -12.92 -10.34 -10.19
N ALA A 103 -13.22 -11.20 -9.21
CA ALA A 103 -13.80 -12.51 -9.45
C ALA A 103 -15.24 -12.41 -9.98
N THR A 104 -15.60 -13.31 -10.88
CA THR A 104 -16.94 -13.38 -11.47
C THR A 104 -17.89 -14.23 -10.60
N ALA A 105 -19.19 -14.05 -10.79
CA ALA A 105 -20.21 -14.87 -10.11
C ALA A 105 -20.19 -16.37 -10.50
N ALA A 106 -19.45 -16.73 -11.56
CA ALA A 106 -19.23 -18.13 -11.92
C ALA A 106 -18.08 -18.77 -11.12
N GLU A 107 -17.11 -17.95 -10.71
CA GLU A 107 -15.91 -18.35 -9.96
C GLU A 107 -16.14 -18.29 -8.45
N VAL A 108 -17.00 -17.38 -7.97
CA VAL A 108 -17.27 -17.21 -6.53
C VAL A 108 -18.77 -17.16 -6.30
N GLU A 109 -19.28 -18.12 -5.53
CA GLU A 109 -20.67 -18.10 -5.09
C GLU A 109 -20.93 -16.95 -4.11
N PRO A 110 -22.17 -16.47 -4.01
CA PRO A 110 -22.51 -15.44 -3.04
C PRO A 110 -22.19 -15.87 -1.61
N PHE A 111 -21.42 -15.03 -0.90
CA PHE A 111 -21.21 -15.15 0.53
C PHE A 111 -22.54 -15.04 1.30
N THR A 112 -22.59 -15.63 2.48
CA THR A 112 -23.76 -15.60 3.35
C THR A 112 -24.09 -14.16 3.77
N PRO A 113 -25.33 -13.67 3.55
CA PRO A 113 -25.71 -12.32 3.94
C PRO A 113 -25.72 -12.17 5.46
N ILE A 114 -24.96 -11.19 5.98
CA ILE A 114 -24.88 -10.88 7.41
C ILE A 114 -24.92 -9.38 7.67
N HIS A 115 -25.16 -8.98 8.92
CA HIS A 115 -25.19 -7.58 9.34
C HIS A 115 -23.80 -6.99 9.30
N LEU A 116 -22.89 -7.54 10.09
CA LEU A 116 -21.52 -7.08 10.24
C LEU A 116 -20.68 -8.33 10.40
N GLY A 117 -19.69 -8.50 9.54
CA GLY A 117 -18.63 -9.43 9.85
C GLY A 117 -17.35 -8.73 10.16
N ASN A 118 -16.40 -9.56 10.57
CA ASN A 118 -15.18 -9.11 11.20
C ASN A 118 -14.02 -9.90 10.60
N ARG A 119 -13.25 -10.61 11.42
CA ARG A 119 -12.06 -11.38 11.02
C ARG A 119 -12.33 -12.36 9.89
N ILE A 120 -11.37 -12.47 8.98
CA ILE A 120 -11.27 -13.47 7.94
C ILE A 120 -10.03 -14.31 8.21
N VAL A 121 -10.15 -15.62 8.08
CA VAL A 121 -9.01 -16.54 8.06
C VAL A 121 -9.05 -17.38 6.80
N VAL A 122 -7.87 -17.81 6.38
CA VAL A 122 -7.63 -18.60 5.19
C VAL A 122 -6.88 -19.86 5.58
N ALA A 123 -7.34 -21.02 5.09
CA ALA A 123 -6.70 -22.31 5.25
C ALA A 123 -7.33 -23.30 4.26
N ASP A 124 -6.65 -24.39 3.94
CA ASP A 124 -7.26 -25.53 3.24
C ASP A 124 -8.10 -26.36 4.23
N PHE A 125 -9.42 -26.09 4.29
CA PHE A 125 -10.34 -26.77 5.19
C PHE A 125 -10.85 -28.10 4.62
N ASN A 126 -10.76 -28.31 3.31
CA ASN A 126 -11.30 -29.50 2.64
C ASN A 126 -10.23 -30.50 2.17
N GLY A 127 -8.95 -30.19 2.39
CA GLY A 127 -7.80 -31.02 2.07
C GLY A 127 -7.49 -31.13 0.58
N ASP A 128 -7.95 -30.19 -0.26
CA ASP A 128 -7.76 -30.23 -1.72
C ASP A 128 -6.51 -29.48 -2.21
N GLY A 129 -5.80 -28.82 -1.30
CA GLY A 129 -4.59 -28.05 -1.57
C GLY A 129 -4.83 -26.64 -2.11
N ILE A 130 -6.08 -26.16 -2.14
CA ILE A 130 -6.49 -24.81 -2.51
C ILE A 130 -6.98 -24.09 -1.26
N ASP A 131 -6.69 -22.80 -1.15
CA ASP A 131 -7.06 -22.03 0.03
C ASP A 131 -8.58 -21.77 0.09
N ASP A 132 -9.17 -21.99 1.27
CA ASP A 132 -10.57 -21.72 1.58
C ASP A 132 -10.70 -20.46 2.46
N ILE A 133 -11.94 -19.96 2.63
CA ILE A 133 -12.21 -18.72 3.39
C ILE A 133 -13.22 -19.00 4.49
N ALA A 134 -12.87 -18.64 5.74
CA ALA A 134 -13.82 -18.52 6.85
C ALA A 134 -13.89 -17.08 7.35
N ARG A 135 -15.10 -16.62 7.71
CA ARG A 135 -15.32 -15.25 8.22
C ARG A 135 -16.24 -15.25 9.43
N ALA A 136 -15.82 -14.50 10.45
CA ALA A 136 -16.59 -14.26 11.65
C ALA A 136 -17.68 -13.20 11.43
N SER A 137 -18.71 -13.31 12.23
CA SER A 137 -19.90 -12.46 12.21
C SER A 137 -20.20 -11.90 13.59
N GLU A 138 -20.40 -10.59 13.69
CA GLU A 138 -20.82 -9.92 14.92
C GLU A 138 -22.33 -9.75 15.03
N GLY A 139 -23.03 -9.78 13.90
CA GLY A 139 -24.46 -9.48 13.83
C GLY A 139 -24.80 -8.02 14.17
N LEU A 140 -25.98 -7.78 14.75
CA LEU A 140 -26.46 -6.45 15.14
C LEU A 140 -26.39 -6.30 16.66
N ASN A 141 -25.80 -5.21 17.15
CA ASN A 141 -25.84 -4.82 18.57
C ASN A 141 -26.39 -3.40 18.71
N GLN A 142 -27.71 -3.25 18.55
CA GLN A 142 -28.40 -1.96 18.62
C GLN A 142 -28.65 -1.55 20.07
N ARG A 143 -28.41 -0.27 20.42
CA ARG A 143 -28.86 0.27 21.72
C ARG A 143 -30.37 0.48 21.72
N ASP A 144 -31.02 -0.02 22.77
CA ASP A 144 -32.44 0.20 23.01
C ASP A 144 -32.64 1.41 23.96
N PRO A 145 -33.12 2.56 23.45
CA PRO A 145 -33.33 3.75 24.27
C PRO A 145 -34.45 3.58 25.31
N SER A 146 -35.35 2.59 25.14
CA SER A 146 -36.47 2.37 26.05
C SER A 146 -36.07 1.58 27.30
N THR A 147 -35.10 0.66 27.18
CA THR A 147 -34.65 -0.21 28.27
C THR A 147 -33.25 0.12 28.79
N GLY A 148 -32.43 0.86 28.01
CA GLY A 148 -31.00 1.04 28.29
C GLY A 148 -30.13 -0.13 27.83
N GLY A 149 -30.75 -1.23 27.37
CA GLY A 149 -30.08 -2.47 26.97
C GLY A 149 -29.73 -2.53 25.49
N PHE A 150 -29.61 -3.76 24.99
CA PHE A 150 -29.30 -4.08 23.61
C PHE A 150 -30.41 -4.89 22.94
N ILE A 151 -30.69 -4.57 21.68
CA ILE A 151 -31.39 -5.46 20.75
C ILE A 151 -30.31 -6.14 19.92
N THR A 152 -30.07 -7.42 20.21
CA THR A 152 -29.02 -8.19 19.56
C THR A 152 -29.59 -9.19 18.56
N ARG A 153 -29.01 -9.23 17.36
CA ARG A 153 -29.20 -10.30 16.37
C ARG A 153 -27.87 -10.97 16.14
N TYR A 154 -27.82 -12.29 16.24
CA TYR A 154 -26.65 -13.08 15.88
C TYR A 154 -26.80 -13.59 14.46
N ASP A 155 -25.72 -13.54 13.70
CA ASP A 155 -25.65 -13.95 12.31
C ASP A 155 -24.62 -15.09 12.19
N PRO A 156 -24.75 -16.00 11.21
CA PRO A 156 -23.85 -17.15 11.07
C PRO A 156 -22.41 -16.77 10.73
N LEU A 157 -21.45 -17.66 11.08
CA LEU A 157 -20.13 -17.66 10.45
C LEU A 157 -20.28 -17.96 8.96
N THR A 158 -19.44 -17.39 8.11
CA THR A 158 -19.41 -17.74 6.69
C THR A 158 -18.26 -18.70 6.41
N LEU A 159 -18.51 -19.74 5.61
CA LEU A 159 -17.51 -20.66 5.10
C LEU A 159 -17.64 -20.73 3.57
N MET A 160 -16.56 -20.47 2.86
CA MET A 160 -16.42 -20.68 1.43
C MET A 160 -15.35 -21.74 1.23
N LEU A 161 -15.70 -22.86 0.60
CA LEU A 161 -14.74 -23.89 0.23
C LEU A 161 -14.44 -23.76 -1.25
N SER A 162 -13.17 -23.87 -1.60
CA SER A 162 -12.71 -24.18 -2.93
C SER A 162 -13.34 -25.49 -3.42
N ALA A 163 -13.44 -25.62 -4.73
CA ALA A 163 -14.00 -26.76 -5.41
C ALA A 163 -13.24 -27.01 -6.71
N PRO A 164 -13.26 -28.25 -7.24
CA PRO A 164 -12.55 -28.59 -8.46
C PRO A 164 -12.81 -27.60 -9.59
N GLY A 165 -11.73 -27.07 -10.17
CA GLY A 165 -11.77 -26.04 -11.21
C GLY A 165 -11.65 -24.60 -10.71
N GLY A 166 -11.24 -24.39 -9.45
CA GLY A 166 -10.89 -23.07 -8.90
C GLY A 166 -12.10 -22.21 -8.55
N LYS A 167 -13.23 -22.85 -8.21
CA LYS A 167 -14.46 -22.16 -7.83
C LYS A 167 -14.63 -22.15 -6.31
N LEU A 168 -14.88 -20.98 -5.71
CA LEU A 168 -15.32 -20.87 -4.32
C LEU A 168 -16.83 -21.08 -4.19
N VAL A 169 -17.21 -22.05 -3.36
CA VAL A 169 -18.59 -22.50 -3.11
C VAL A 169 -19.00 -22.13 -1.69
N ASN A 170 -20.21 -21.61 -1.51
CA ASN A 170 -20.70 -21.29 -0.18
C ASN A 170 -21.07 -22.57 0.58
N ALA A 171 -20.23 -22.93 1.55
CA ALA A 171 -20.35 -24.12 2.37
C ALA A 171 -20.77 -23.79 3.81
N THR A 172 -21.35 -22.62 4.05
CA THR A 172 -21.77 -22.16 5.40
C THR A 172 -22.66 -23.18 6.13
N ALA A 173 -23.47 -23.94 5.39
CA ALA A 173 -24.33 -25.00 5.91
C ALA A 173 -23.57 -26.26 6.39
N ASN A 174 -22.28 -26.38 6.09
CA ASN A 174 -21.45 -27.49 6.58
C ASN A 174 -21.03 -27.30 8.05
N ILE A 175 -21.22 -26.12 8.63
CA ILE A 175 -21.00 -25.87 10.05
C ILE A 175 -22.24 -26.33 10.83
N GLN A 176 -22.04 -27.25 11.77
CA GLN A 176 -23.13 -27.81 12.58
C GLN A 176 -23.93 -26.72 13.30
N GLY A 177 -25.24 -26.71 13.06
CA GLY A 177 -26.18 -25.72 13.58
C GLY A 177 -26.52 -24.59 12.60
N GLN A 178 -25.79 -24.47 11.47
CA GLN A 178 -26.04 -23.47 10.44
C GLN A 178 -26.74 -23.99 9.18
N GLU A 179 -27.20 -25.25 9.19
CA GLU A 179 -27.79 -25.93 8.03
C GLU A 179 -29.06 -25.22 7.50
N SER A 180 -29.70 -24.40 8.35
CA SER A 180 -30.89 -23.60 8.03
C SER A 180 -30.62 -22.09 8.01
N GLY A 181 -29.35 -21.68 7.97
CA GLY A 181 -28.92 -20.27 7.93
C GLY A 181 -28.93 -19.54 9.28
N GLN A 182 -29.17 -20.26 10.38
CA GLN A 182 -29.00 -19.72 11.74
C GLN A 182 -27.53 -19.77 12.16
N PRO A 183 -27.11 -18.96 13.16
CA PRO A 183 -25.78 -19.14 13.75
C PRO A 183 -25.65 -20.49 14.47
N ALA A 184 -24.42 -21.00 14.55
CA ALA A 184 -24.13 -22.21 15.30
C ALA A 184 -24.59 -22.07 16.76
N THR A 185 -24.98 -23.19 17.40
CA THR A 185 -25.45 -23.14 18.78
C THR A 185 -24.37 -22.59 19.71
N GLY A 186 -24.73 -21.57 20.50
CA GLY A 186 -23.81 -20.88 21.41
C GLY A 186 -23.00 -19.74 20.79
N TYR A 187 -23.01 -19.59 19.46
CA TYR A 187 -22.31 -18.53 18.77
C TYR A 187 -22.93 -17.16 19.07
N GLY A 188 -22.09 -16.25 19.56
CA GLY A 188 -22.47 -14.89 19.93
C GLY A 188 -21.94 -13.84 18.97
N VAL A 189 -21.28 -12.82 19.53
CA VAL A 189 -20.58 -11.78 18.76
C VAL A 189 -19.18 -12.30 18.40
N GLY A 190 -18.95 -12.65 17.14
CA GLY A 190 -17.62 -13.03 16.64
C GLY A 190 -16.82 -11.81 16.21
N HIS A 191 -16.19 -11.16 17.18
CA HIS A 191 -15.22 -10.08 16.95
C HIS A 191 -13.78 -10.63 16.82
N ASP A 192 -13.67 -11.95 16.69
CA ASP A 192 -12.44 -12.72 16.66
C ASP A 192 -12.61 -13.91 15.70
N LEU A 193 -11.52 -14.50 15.23
CA LEU A 193 -11.51 -15.75 14.49
C LEU A 193 -10.08 -16.30 14.48
N SER A 194 -9.94 -17.58 14.78
CA SER A 194 -8.66 -18.29 14.74
C SER A 194 -8.83 -19.67 14.10
N VAL A 195 -7.75 -20.15 13.50
CA VAL A 195 -7.68 -21.44 12.80
C VAL A 195 -6.50 -22.25 13.35
N GLY A 196 -6.71 -23.52 13.69
CA GLY A 196 -5.67 -24.38 14.24
C GLY A 196 -6.08 -25.83 14.22
N ASP A 197 -5.13 -26.74 14.41
CA ASP A 197 -5.39 -28.17 14.66
C ASP A 197 -5.51 -28.37 16.18
N PHE A 198 -6.70 -28.11 16.75
CA PHE A 198 -6.87 -28.05 18.20
C PHE A 198 -6.93 -29.45 18.83
N ASP A 199 -7.34 -30.47 18.08
CA ASP A 199 -7.43 -31.84 18.60
C ASP A 199 -6.28 -32.77 18.16
N GLY A 200 -5.42 -32.32 17.25
CA GLY A 200 -4.21 -32.99 16.80
C GLY A 200 -4.44 -34.07 15.75
N ASP A 201 -5.54 -33.99 15.00
CA ASP A 201 -5.88 -34.95 13.95
C ASP A 201 -5.33 -34.56 12.57
N GLY A 202 -4.76 -33.36 12.45
CA GLY A 202 -4.14 -32.81 11.25
C GLY A 202 -5.06 -31.91 10.43
N ASP A 203 -6.34 -31.80 10.79
CA ASP A 203 -7.32 -30.98 10.08
C ASP A 203 -7.40 -29.56 10.67
N LYS A 204 -7.80 -28.58 9.84
CA LYS A 204 -7.90 -27.18 10.27
C LYS A 204 -9.26 -26.89 10.89
N ASP A 205 -9.29 -26.67 12.20
CA ASP A 205 -10.46 -26.32 13.01
C ASP A 205 -10.66 -24.80 13.08
N LEU A 206 -11.82 -24.39 13.59
CA LEU A 206 -12.15 -22.99 13.80
C LEU A 206 -12.55 -22.69 15.25
N PHE A 207 -12.10 -21.54 15.75
CA PHE A 207 -12.61 -20.96 16.99
C PHE A 207 -12.97 -19.47 16.79
N SER A 208 -14.19 -19.11 17.19
CA SER A 208 -14.69 -17.73 17.13
C SER A 208 -15.92 -17.55 17.99
N GLY A 209 -16.14 -16.37 18.57
CA GLY A 209 -17.43 -16.04 19.18
C GLY A 209 -17.87 -17.01 20.29
N LYS A 210 -16.87 -17.64 20.95
CA LYS A 210 -17.01 -18.67 22.00
C LYS A 210 -17.48 -20.05 21.52
N VAL A 211 -17.38 -20.34 20.23
CA VAL A 211 -17.59 -21.69 19.70
C VAL A 211 -16.30 -22.31 19.19
N LEU A 212 -16.13 -23.60 19.49
CA LEU A 212 -15.10 -24.46 18.94
C LEU A 212 -15.74 -25.37 17.90
N LEU A 213 -15.21 -25.35 16.68
CA LEU A 213 -15.72 -26.06 15.52
C LEU A 213 -14.62 -26.98 15.00
N LEU A 214 -14.76 -28.28 15.23
CA LEU A 214 -13.80 -29.30 14.78
C LEU A 214 -14.11 -29.73 13.36
N ASN A 215 -13.13 -29.73 12.49
CA ASN A 215 -13.26 -30.13 11.10
C ASN A 215 -13.12 -31.65 10.94
N ASP A 216 -13.58 -32.21 9.81
CA ASP A 216 -13.40 -33.62 9.46
C ASP A 216 -12.44 -33.82 8.27
N GLY A 217 -11.66 -32.78 7.98
CA GLY A 217 -10.74 -32.69 6.85
C GLY A 217 -11.42 -32.52 5.50
N LYS A 218 -12.75 -32.33 5.46
CA LYS A 218 -13.55 -32.14 4.24
C LYS A 218 -14.40 -30.88 4.29
N GLY A 219 -14.05 -29.95 5.17
CA GLY A 219 -14.76 -28.70 5.38
C GLY A 219 -16.14 -28.90 6.00
N LYS A 220 -16.32 -29.94 6.83
CA LYS A 220 -17.53 -30.17 7.62
C LYS A 220 -17.22 -30.08 9.10
N PHE A 221 -17.83 -29.11 9.76
CA PHE A 221 -17.47 -28.71 11.10
C PHE A 221 -18.49 -29.19 12.14
N ALA A 222 -18.04 -29.97 13.11
CA ALA A 222 -18.79 -30.35 14.29
C ALA A 222 -18.64 -29.31 15.40
N ASN A 223 -19.74 -28.93 16.04
CA ASN A 223 -19.72 -28.00 17.15
C ASN A 223 -19.31 -28.72 18.45
N ALA A 224 -18.09 -28.45 18.89
CA ALA A 224 -17.47 -29.04 20.08
C ALA A 224 -17.39 -28.05 21.26
N SER A 225 -18.18 -26.97 21.24
CA SER A 225 -18.11 -25.88 22.22
C SER A 225 -18.42 -26.31 23.65
N ASP A 226 -19.09 -27.45 23.84
CA ASP A 226 -19.32 -28.04 25.17
C ASP A 226 -18.03 -28.53 25.83
N LEU A 227 -16.98 -28.75 25.05
CA LEU A 227 -15.65 -29.16 25.52
C LEU A 227 -14.77 -27.98 25.95
N LEU A 228 -15.19 -26.74 25.66
CA LEU A 228 -14.55 -25.55 26.21
C LEU A 228 -14.87 -25.39 27.70
N SER A 229 -13.89 -24.94 28.47
CA SER A 229 -14.05 -24.57 29.87
C SER A 229 -14.94 -23.33 30.04
N ALA A 230 -15.42 -23.05 31.26
CA ALA A 230 -16.25 -21.88 31.53
C ALA A 230 -15.51 -20.53 31.30
N ASN A 231 -14.18 -20.50 31.47
CA ASN A 231 -13.36 -19.30 31.29
C ASN A 231 -13.09 -18.98 29.82
N LEU A 232 -13.25 -19.96 28.92
CA LEU A 232 -13.20 -19.78 27.47
C LEU A 232 -14.56 -19.40 26.86
N LYS A 233 -15.64 -19.44 27.66
CA LYS A 233 -16.99 -18.98 27.26
C LYS A 233 -17.73 -18.20 28.35
N PRO A 234 -17.11 -17.19 28.99
CA PRO A 234 -17.75 -16.40 30.03
C PRO A 234 -18.98 -15.65 29.49
N SER A 235 -20.05 -15.59 30.27
CA SER A 235 -21.30 -14.92 29.86
C SER A 235 -21.28 -13.40 30.00
N HIS A 236 -20.36 -12.84 30.80
CA HIS A 236 -20.36 -11.43 31.19
C HIS A 236 -19.54 -10.50 30.28
N THR A 237 -18.84 -11.04 29.30
CA THR A 237 -17.90 -10.30 28.45
C THR A 237 -17.91 -10.85 27.02
N ILE A 238 -17.30 -10.13 26.07
CA ILE A 238 -17.25 -10.48 24.65
C ILE A 238 -15.80 -10.80 24.29
N LEU A 239 -15.61 -11.83 23.47
CA LEU A 239 -14.30 -12.18 22.93
C LEU A 239 -13.95 -11.18 21.83
N THR A 240 -12.81 -10.50 21.92
CA THR A 240 -12.44 -9.43 20.98
C THR A 240 -11.17 -9.69 20.20
N ALA A 241 -10.36 -10.65 20.63
CA ALA A 241 -9.26 -11.19 19.85
C ALA A 241 -9.00 -12.65 20.23
N SER A 242 -8.57 -13.43 19.25
CA SER A 242 -8.08 -14.79 19.39
C SER A 242 -6.92 -15.01 18.42
N ALA A 243 -6.05 -15.96 18.73
CA ALA A 243 -4.96 -16.44 17.88
C ALA A 243 -4.64 -17.89 18.27
N SER A 244 -4.02 -18.64 17.38
CA SER A 244 -3.73 -20.06 17.58
C SER A 244 -2.35 -20.40 17.04
N ALA A 245 -1.65 -21.28 17.77
CA ALA A 245 -0.38 -21.89 17.41
C ALA A 245 -0.04 -22.97 18.44
N ASP A 246 0.83 -23.92 18.10
CA ASP A 246 1.41 -24.88 19.06
C ASP A 246 2.45 -24.17 19.97
N PHE A 247 1.96 -23.49 21.01
CA PHE A 247 2.79 -22.69 21.92
C PHE A 247 3.62 -23.56 22.88
N ASN A 248 3.21 -24.82 23.08
CA ASN A 248 3.88 -25.75 23.99
C ASN A 248 4.71 -26.84 23.28
N LYS A 249 4.64 -26.93 21.94
CA LYS A 249 5.30 -27.90 21.05
C LYS A 249 4.86 -29.35 21.26
N ASP A 250 3.59 -29.59 21.54
CA ASP A 250 3.03 -30.94 21.73
C ASP A 250 2.34 -31.51 20.48
N GLY A 251 2.31 -30.75 19.39
CA GLY A 251 1.71 -31.12 18.11
C GLY A 251 0.21 -30.83 18.03
N LYS A 252 -0.36 -30.10 18.98
CA LYS A 252 -1.71 -29.50 18.88
C LYS A 252 -1.58 -28.00 18.93
N ASP A 253 -2.35 -27.31 18.11
CA ASP A 253 -2.44 -25.86 18.25
C ASP A 253 -3.19 -25.53 19.55
N ASP A 254 -2.65 -24.58 20.30
CA ASP A 254 -3.28 -24.01 21.46
C ASP A 254 -4.01 -22.71 21.10
N LEU A 255 -4.77 -22.16 22.05
CA LEU A 255 -5.64 -21.02 21.81
C LEU A 255 -5.34 -19.84 22.73
N PHE A 256 -4.97 -18.70 22.16
CA PHE A 256 -5.00 -17.40 22.83
C PHE A 256 -6.40 -16.80 22.74
N VAL A 257 -6.90 -16.25 23.86
CA VAL A 257 -8.14 -15.48 23.92
C VAL A 257 -7.98 -14.19 24.71
N ALA A 258 -8.57 -13.11 24.19
CA ALA A 258 -8.62 -11.82 24.87
C ALA A 258 -10.03 -11.24 24.88
N TRP A 259 -10.44 -10.81 26.07
CA TRP A 259 -11.79 -10.36 26.34
C TRP A 259 -11.88 -8.83 26.33
N LEU A 260 -13.08 -8.31 26.04
CA LEU A 260 -13.36 -6.88 26.04
C LEU A 260 -13.05 -6.19 27.38
N ASP A 261 -13.04 -6.91 28.50
CA ASP A 261 -12.65 -6.36 29.82
C ASP A 261 -11.14 -6.29 30.06
N GLY A 262 -10.31 -6.71 29.09
CA GLY A 262 -8.85 -6.70 29.16
C GLY A 262 -8.25 -7.98 29.73
N THR A 263 -9.05 -8.97 30.11
CA THR A 263 -8.55 -10.29 30.52
C THR A 263 -8.00 -11.06 29.33
N GLN A 264 -6.85 -11.73 29.52
CA GLN A 264 -6.14 -12.47 28.47
C GLN A 264 -5.72 -13.84 29.01
N TYR A 265 -6.00 -14.90 28.24
CA TYR A 265 -5.60 -16.27 28.57
C TYR A 265 -4.92 -16.93 27.38
N LEU A 266 -4.00 -17.83 27.69
CA LEU A 266 -3.59 -18.90 26.80
C LEU A 266 -4.25 -20.19 27.31
N ALA A 267 -4.89 -20.94 26.43
CA ALA A 267 -5.47 -22.24 26.73
C ALA A 267 -4.71 -23.30 25.94
N LEU A 268 -3.85 -24.04 26.64
CA LEU A 268 -3.07 -25.12 26.07
C LEU A 268 -3.96 -26.32 25.79
N SER A 269 -3.95 -26.81 24.55
CA SER A 269 -4.74 -27.97 24.13
C SER A 269 -4.08 -29.25 24.63
N ASN A 270 -4.65 -29.82 25.69
CA ASN A 270 -4.39 -31.19 26.13
C ASN A 270 -5.49 -32.13 25.63
N TRP A 271 -5.97 -31.91 24.41
CA TRP A 271 -7.16 -32.57 23.92
C TRP A 271 -7.05 -34.09 23.97
N ASN A 272 -8.09 -34.70 24.53
CA ASN A 272 -8.27 -36.15 24.63
C ASN A 272 -9.73 -36.56 24.36
N GLY A 273 -10.50 -35.68 23.71
CA GLY A 273 -11.94 -35.82 23.47
C GLY A 273 -12.83 -35.52 24.68
N GLN A 274 -12.31 -34.87 25.74
CA GLN A 274 -13.06 -34.52 26.96
C GLN A 274 -12.84 -33.06 27.36
N SER A 275 -13.79 -32.49 28.13
CA SER A 275 -13.84 -31.04 28.43
C SER A 275 -12.73 -30.51 29.34
N PHE A 276 -11.96 -31.39 29.99
CA PHE A 276 -10.77 -31.02 30.77
C PHE A 276 -9.49 -31.05 29.94
N GLY A 277 -9.60 -31.20 28.61
CA GLY A 277 -8.48 -31.15 27.67
C GLY A 277 -7.90 -29.75 27.45
N TRP A 278 -8.10 -28.79 28.35
CA TRP A 278 -7.57 -27.44 28.24
C TRP A 278 -6.86 -27.05 29.54
N GLN A 279 -5.62 -26.58 29.43
CA GLN A 279 -4.90 -25.96 30.54
C GLN A 279 -4.81 -24.46 30.32
N GLU A 280 -5.50 -23.70 31.15
CA GLU A 280 -5.51 -22.24 31.06
C GLU A 280 -4.37 -21.59 31.84
N ILE A 281 -3.76 -20.61 31.22
CA ILE A 281 -2.69 -19.79 31.76
C ILE A 281 -3.09 -18.34 31.58
N ARG A 282 -3.09 -17.58 32.69
CA ARG A 282 -3.32 -16.14 32.63
C ARG A 282 -2.09 -15.44 32.09
N LEU A 283 -2.27 -14.63 31.05
CA LEU A 283 -1.19 -13.88 30.43
C LEU A 283 -0.95 -12.53 31.12
N PRO A 284 0.19 -11.87 30.86
CA PRO A 284 0.45 -10.52 31.32
C PRO A 284 -0.70 -9.55 31.02
N VAL A 285 -0.87 -8.58 31.91
CA VAL A 285 -1.88 -7.51 31.77
C VAL A 285 -1.53 -6.64 30.56
N GLY A 286 -2.53 -6.20 29.80
CA GLY A 286 -2.29 -5.33 28.65
C GLY A 286 -1.71 -3.95 28.99
N LEU A 287 -1.28 -3.24 27.94
CA LEU A 287 -0.46 -2.02 28.00
C LEU A 287 -1.09 -0.88 28.80
N TYR A 288 -2.42 -0.83 28.86
CA TYR A 288 -3.16 0.23 29.54
C TYR A 288 -3.66 -0.20 30.92
N GLY A 289 -3.17 -1.33 31.43
CA GLY A 289 -3.54 -1.87 32.73
C GLY A 289 -4.86 -2.65 32.70
N GLN A 290 -5.18 -3.25 33.85
CA GLN A 290 -6.21 -4.28 33.96
C GLN A 290 -7.63 -3.83 33.62
N THR A 291 -7.97 -2.56 33.85
CA THR A 291 -9.33 -2.04 33.68
C THR A 291 -9.49 -1.12 32.47
N ASN A 292 -8.38 -0.68 31.88
CA ASN A 292 -8.41 0.28 30.77
C ASN A 292 -7.95 -0.33 29.43
N THR A 293 -7.46 -1.57 29.40
CA THR A 293 -7.08 -2.22 28.14
C THR A 293 -8.30 -2.77 27.40
N LYS A 294 -8.35 -2.53 26.09
CA LYS A 294 -9.27 -3.15 25.13
C LYS A 294 -8.45 -3.86 24.04
N PRO A 295 -8.25 -5.18 24.13
CA PRO A 295 -7.65 -5.97 23.06
C PRO A 295 -8.58 -5.97 21.84
N ASN A 296 -8.04 -5.77 20.65
CA ASN A 296 -8.82 -5.68 19.41
C ASN A 296 -8.44 -6.71 18.36
N HIS A 297 -7.17 -7.10 18.29
CA HIS A 297 -6.67 -8.14 17.38
C HIS A 297 -5.45 -8.82 17.99
N ALA A 298 -5.16 -10.04 17.55
CA ALA A 298 -3.92 -10.73 17.88
C ALA A 298 -3.47 -11.64 16.74
N GLN A 299 -2.18 -11.89 16.67
CA GLN A 299 -1.57 -12.93 15.84
C GLN A 299 -0.45 -13.61 16.62
N ALA A 300 -0.07 -14.82 16.16
CA ALA A 300 0.99 -15.62 16.73
C ALA A 300 2.03 -15.96 15.65
N ALA A 301 3.31 -15.82 15.99
CA ALA A 301 4.44 -16.17 15.13
C ALA A 301 5.71 -16.28 15.99
N ASP A 302 6.69 -17.08 15.59
CA ASP A 302 8.04 -17.02 16.18
C ASP A 302 8.76 -15.79 15.63
N ILE A 303 8.73 -14.68 16.37
CA ILE A 303 9.28 -13.39 15.93
C ILE A 303 10.77 -13.24 16.24
N ASN A 304 11.34 -14.16 17.05
CA ASN A 304 12.70 -14.04 17.56
C ASN A 304 13.61 -15.21 17.17
N GLY A 305 13.07 -16.21 16.47
CA GLY A 305 13.80 -17.34 15.91
C GLY A 305 14.19 -18.41 16.93
N ASP A 306 13.60 -18.43 18.13
CA ASP A 306 13.85 -19.49 19.12
C ASP A 306 13.00 -20.76 18.91
N GLY A 307 12.16 -20.73 17.88
CA GLY A 307 11.26 -21.77 17.45
C GLY A 307 9.95 -21.81 18.23
N LEU A 308 9.73 -20.98 19.25
CA LEU A 308 8.49 -20.93 20.02
C LEU A 308 7.60 -19.81 19.47
N PRO A 309 6.32 -20.07 19.15
CA PRO A 309 5.42 -19.00 18.77
C PRO A 309 5.26 -17.97 19.89
N ASP A 310 5.37 -16.70 19.55
CA ASP A 310 5.11 -15.53 20.39
C ASP A 310 3.73 -14.93 20.08
N LEU A 311 3.29 -13.92 20.84
CA LEU A 311 2.00 -13.25 20.63
C LEU A 311 2.17 -11.74 20.41
N ILE A 312 1.53 -11.24 19.35
CA ILE A 312 1.42 -9.81 19.03
C ILE A 312 -0.05 -9.39 19.15
N ILE A 313 -0.33 -8.41 20.01
CA ILE A 313 -1.70 -8.04 20.38
C ILE A 313 -1.92 -6.54 20.19
N GLY A 314 -2.89 -6.18 19.37
CA GLY A 314 -3.32 -4.80 19.14
C GLY A 314 -4.31 -4.34 20.21
N GLN A 315 -4.04 -3.21 20.85
CA GLN A 315 -4.79 -2.74 22.01
C GLN A 315 -5.16 -1.26 21.90
N THR A 316 -6.35 -0.92 22.40
CA THR A 316 -6.86 0.44 22.60
C THR A 316 -7.29 0.61 24.06
N ARG A 317 -7.77 1.80 24.42
CA ARG A 317 -8.28 2.10 25.76
C ARG A 317 -9.79 1.98 25.90
N SER A 318 -10.22 1.69 27.13
CA SER A 318 -11.61 1.89 27.55
C SER A 318 -11.93 3.37 27.72
N GLU A 319 -10.98 4.14 28.25
CA GLU A 319 -11.08 5.56 28.58
C GLU A 319 -9.72 6.24 28.33
N PRO A 320 -9.62 7.22 27.41
CA PRO A 320 -10.66 7.60 26.44
C PRO A 320 -11.01 6.46 25.48
N TYR A 321 -12.31 6.28 25.22
CA TYR A 321 -12.82 5.15 24.46
C TYR A 321 -12.17 5.03 23.08
N TYR A 322 -11.45 3.91 22.84
CA TYR A 322 -10.75 3.57 21.60
C TYR A 322 -9.50 4.42 21.29
N SER A 323 -8.99 5.16 22.29
CA SER A 323 -7.73 5.87 22.18
C SER A 323 -6.52 4.93 22.31
N GLY A 324 -5.49 5.17 21.51
CA GLY A 324 -4.28 4.35 21.37
C GLY A 324 -4.43 3.28 20.30
N ALA A 325 -3.32 2.93 19.65
CA ALA A 325 -3.20 1.76 18.78
C ALA A 325 -1.93 0.95 19.15
N GLY A 326 -1.80 0.66 20.44
CA GLY A 326 -0.61 0.03 21.02
C GLY A 326 -0.48 -1.44 20.61
N ILE A 327 0.77 -1.89 20.53
CA ILE A 327 1.15 -3.28 20.25
C ILE A 327 1.78 -3.87 21.50
N GLN A 328 1.13 -4.86 22.10
CA GLN A 328 1.73 -5.70 23.13
C GLN A 328 2.47 -6.86 22.48
N VAL A 329 3.71 -7.09 22.89
CA VAL A 329 4.57 -8.19 22.44
C VAL A 329 4.81 -9.10 23.64
N LEU A 330 4.24 -10.30 23.60
CA LEU A 330 4.43 -11.33 24.62
C LEU A 330 5.35 -12.42 24.08
N ILE A 331 6.55 -12.54 24.64
CA ILE A 331 7.54 -13.53 24.26
C ILE A 331 7.32 -14.82 25.05
N ASN A 332 7.18 -15.93 24.34
CA ASN A 332 7.09 -17.27 24.91
C ASN A 332 8.45 -17.71 25.43
N LYS A 333 8.52 -18.06 26.71
CA LYS A 333 9.73 -18.56 27.39
C LYS A 333 9.74 -20.08 27.55
N GLY A 334 8.76 -20.75 26.94
CA GLY A 334 8.53 -22.19 27.05
C GLY A 334 7.78 -22.58 28.32
N GLY A 335 7.22 -23.79 28.32
CA GLY A 335 6.49 -24.34 29.48
C GLY A 335 5.25 -23.52 29.87
N GLY A 336 4.64 -22.83 28.91
CA GLY A 336 3.47 -21.97 29.12
C GLY A 336 3.78 -20.63 29.81
N GLN A 337 5.04 -20.19 29.87
CA GLN A 337 5.41 -18.91 30.46
C GLN A 337 5.57 -17.85 29.38
N PHE A 338 4.91 -16.70 29.54
CA PHE A 338 5.01 -15.55 28.63
C PHE A 338 5.51 -14.32 29.38
N ALA A 339 6.47 -13.61 28.78
CA ALA A 339 6.98 -12.34 29.27
C ALA A 339 6.48 -11.21 28.38
N ASP A 340 5.95 -10.14 28.99
CA ASP A 340 5.69 -8.91 28.25
C ASP A 340 7.02 -8.17 28.04
N GLU A 341 7.47 -8.11 26.78
CA GLU A 341 8.69 -7.41 26.36
C GLU A 341 8.38 -6.19 25.48
N SER A 342 7.13 -5.71 25.45
CA SER A 342 6.67 -4.66 24.53
C SER A 342 7.58 -3.43 24.54
N ALA A 343 7.96 -2.94 25.72
CA ALA A 343 8.75 -1.72 25.87
C ALA A 343 10.18 -1.82 25.32
N SER A 344 10.74 -3.04 25.24
CA SER A 344 12.07 -3.28 24.65
C SER A 344 12.01 -3.67 23.18
N ARG A 345 10.87 -4.21 22.71
CA ARG A 345 10.73 -4.73 21.35
C ARG A 345 10.10 -3.75 20.37
N ILE A 346 9.28 -2.79 20.83
CA ILE A 346 8.60 -1.87 19.91
C ILE A 346 8.25 -0.53 20.57
N ASP A 347 8.51 0.58 19.85
CA ASP A 347 8.15 1.92 20.33
C ASP A 347 6.66 2.21 20.12
N ASN A 348 5.90 2.20 21.21
CA ASN A 348 4.47 2.52 21.22
C ASN A 348 4.17 4.01 21.44
N SER A 349 5.17 4.87 21.69
CA SER A 349 4.95 6.23 22.20
C SER A 349 4.12 7.12 21.26
N TRP A 350 4.40 7.07 19.95
CA TRP A 350 3.68 7.85 18.95
C TRP A 350 2.31 7.23 18.59
N ARG A 351 2.18 5.90 18.73
CA ARG A 351 0.93 5.14 18.55
C ARG A 351 -0.12 5.46 19.61
N ASP A 352 0.31 6.01 20.75
CA ASP A 352 -0.59 6.34 21.85
C ASP A 352 -1.64 7.40 21.48
N THR A 353 -1.32 8.21 20.46
CA THR A 353 -2.18 9.27 19.97
C THR A 353 -3.12 8.86 18.84
N TRP A 354 -3.02 7.61 18.39
CA TRP A 354 -3.89 7.03 17.37
C TRP A 354 -5.23 6.64 17.97
N TRP A 355 -6.18 6.28 17.12
CA TRP A 355 -7.52 5.92 17.56
C TRP A 355 -8.11 4.84 16.67
N GLY A 356 -8.93 3.99 17.26
CA GLY A 356 -9.65 2.94 16.54
C GLY A 356 -8.94 1.60 16.54
N GLN A 357 -9.65 0.59 16.06
CA GLN A 357 -9.12 -0.75 15.90
C GLN A 357 -8.35 -0.87 14.58
N GLY A 358 -7.62 -1.98 14.43
CA GLY A 358 -6.95 -2.33 13.19
C GLY A 358 -6.82 -3.83 12.96
N GLN A 359 -6.27 -4.17 11.81
CA GLN A 359 -5.77 -5.50 11.46
C GLN A 359 -4.26 -5.52 11.68
N ILE A 360 -3.79 -6.63 12.23
CA ILE A 360 -2.36 -6.95 12.36
C ILE A 360 -2.09 -8.06 11.37
N ASP A 361 -1.09 -7.88 10.53
CA ASP A 361 -0.58 -8.90 9.63
C ASP A 361 0.90 -9.11 9.95
N LEU A 362 1.29 -10.36 10.09
CA LEU A 362 2.66 -10.79 10.32
C LEU A 362 3.18 -11.52 9.08
N MET A 363 4.17 -10.94 8.40
CA MET A 363 4.77 -11.47 7.18
C MET A 363 6.14 -10.85 6.94
N ASP A 364 6.98 -11.52 6.16
CA ASP A 364 8.24 -10.95 5.66
C ASP A 364 7.93 -9.92 4.57
N VAL A 365 8.10 -8.62 4.84
CA VAL A 365 7.78 -7.54 3.89
C VAL A 365 8.97 -7.00 3.12
N ASP A 366 10.18 -7.39 3.53
CA ASP A 366 11.42 -6.90 2.94
C ASP A 366 12.34 -7.96 2.35
N ALA A 367 11.91 -9.23 2.44
CA ALA A 367 12.56 -10.44 1.97
C ALA A 367 13.87 -10.78 2.70
N ASP A 368 14.00 -10.42 3.98
CA ASP A 368 15.17 -10.77 4.79
C ASP A 368 15.02 -12.11 5.54
N GLY A 369 13.82 -12.70 5.51
CA GLY A 369 13.49 -14.00 6.09
C GLY A 369 13.00 -13.95 7.54
N ASP A 370 12.83 -12.77 8.13
CA ASP A 370 12.16 -12.60 9.41
C ASP A 370 10.69 -12.18 9.26
N VAL A 371 9.95 -12.24 10.37
CA VAL A 371 8.54 -11.87 10.38
C VAL A 371 8.41 -10.41 10.81
N ASP A 372 7.93 -9.57 9.90
CA ASP A 372 7.63 -8.16 10.14
C ASP A 372 6.20 -7.94 10.63
N LEU A 373 5.90 -6.68 10.99
CA LEU A 373 4.61 -6.27 11.52
C LEU A 373 3.96 -5.19 10.63
N ILE A 374 2.77 -5.48 10.14
CA ILE A 374 1.86 -4.49 9.56
C ILE A 374 0.68 -4.28 10.51
N HIS A 375 0.36 -3.02 10.82
CA HIS A 375 -0.84 -2.65 11.56
C HIS A 375 -1.64 -1.59 10.79
N GLY A 376 -2.72 -2.02 10.13
CA GLY A 376 -3.63 -1.14 9.41
C GLY A 376 -4.79 -0.68 10.30
N THR A 377 -4.80 0.59 10.71
CA THR A 377 -5.92 1.20 11.44
C THR A 377 -6.72 2.15 10.55
N ASP A 378 -7.92 2.51 10.99
CA ASP A 378 -8.66 3.60 10.33
C ASP A 378 -7.98 4.93 10.66
N TRP A 379 -8.13 5.90 9.76
CA TRP A 379 -7.74 7.27 10.08
C TRP A 379 -8.80 7.91 10.96
N THR A 380 -8.38 8.77 11.86
CA THR A 380 -9.25 9.47 12.81
C THR A 380 -8.87 10.92 12.93
N LEU A 381 -9.88 11.79 12.96
CA LEU A 381 -9.73 13.21 13.26
C LEU A 381 -9.81 13.41 14.77
N ARG A 382 -8.70 13.86 15.35
CA ARG A 382 -8.61 14.20 16.77
C ARG A 382 -9.32 15.51 17.07
N THR A 383 -9.69 15.70 18.34
CA THR A 383 -10.36 16.92 18.81
C THR A 383 -9.51 18.19 18.70
N ASP A 384 -8.20 18.06 18.60
CA ASP A 384 -7.24 19.16 18.34
C ASP A 384 -7.05 19.45 16.84
N GLY A 385 -7.79 18.76 15.96
CA GLY A 385 -7.76 18.95 14.52
C GLY A 385 -6.67 18.14 13.79
N ALA A 386 -5.81 17.42 14.51
CA ALA A 386 -4.84 16.52 13.88
C ALA A 386 -5.52 15.25 13.36
N SER A 387 -5.04 14.70 12.24
CA SER A 387 -5.49 13.39 11.74
C SER A 387 -4.39 12.35 11.95
N THR A 388 -4.74 11.20 12.50
CA THR A 388 -3.82 10.08 12.79
C THR A 388 -4.38 8.76 12.26
N GLY A 389 -3.59 7.69 12.24
CA GLY A 389 -4.01 6.36 11.78
C GLY A 389 -3.55 6.02 10.37
N GLY A 390 -4.11 4.95 9.81
CA GLY A 390 -3.75 4.40 8.51
C GLY A 390 -2.79 3.22 8.61
N LEU A 391 -1.99 3.01 7.57
CA LEU A 391 -0.95 1.99 7.54
C LEU A 391 0.22 2.38 8.47
N ALA A 392 0.65 1.43 9.31
CA ALA A 392 1.93 1.45 9.99
C ALA A 392 2.64 0.11 9.77
N VAL A 393 3.91 0.15 9.40
CA VAL A 393 4.74 -1.04 9.15
C VAL A 393 5.97 -0.94 10.03
N ALA A 394 6.35 -2.02 10.71
CA ALA A 394 7.60 -2.12 11.44
C ALA A 394 8.39 -3.32 10.94
N LEU A 395 9.67 -3.08 10.67
CA LEU A 395 10.61 -4.13 10.31
C LEU A 395 11.15 -4.79 11.57
N ASN A 396 11.28 -6.11 11.55
CA ASN A 396 11.97 -6.89 12.56
C ASN A 396 13.48 -6.92 12.26
N ASP A 397 14.30 -7.31 13.24
CA ASP A 397 15.76 -7.44 13.10
C ASP A 397 16.24 -8.89 13.25
N GLY A 398 15.33 -9.83 13.07
CA GLY A 398 15.47 -11.27 13.31
C GLY A 398 15.48 -11.68 14.78
N ALA A 399 15.58 -10.73 15.72
CA ALA A 399 15.58 -11.00 17.16
C ALA A 399 14.28 -10.56 17.84
N GLY A 400 13.27 -10.13 17.07
CA GLY A 400 11.99 -9.63 17.55
C GLY A 400 12.01 -8.16 17.94
N ASN A 401 13.01 -7.37 17.54
CA ASN A 401 13.03 -5.92 17.79
C ASN A 401 12.49 -5.18 16.57
N PHE A 402 11.29 -4.64 16.72
CA PHE A 402 10.57 -3.94 15.67
C PHE A 402 10.93 -2.45 15.59
N HIS A 403 11.22 -1.99 14.38
CA HIS A 403 11.43 -0.57 14.06
C HIS A 403 10.35 -0.07 13.10
N TRP A 404 9.56 0.91 13.54
CA TRP A 404 8.54 1.54 12.69
C TRP A 404 9.16 2.28 11.51
N LEU A 405 8.66 1.99 10.32
CA LEU A 405 8.94 2.74 9.12
C LEU A 405 8.17 4.07 9.12
N PRO A 406 8.79 5.19 8.69
CA PRO A 406 8.08 6.44 8.48
C PRO A 406 6.92 6.29 7.49
N GLN A 407 5.73 6.80 7.84
CA GLN A 407 4.55 6.72 6.96
C GLN A 407 4.77 7.39 5.58
N SER A 408 5.74 8.31 5.46
CA SER A 408 6.11 8.97 4.20
C SER A 408 6.80 8.05 3.18
N ILE A 409 7.16 6.83 3.58
CA ILE A 409 7.62 5.76 2.68
C ILE A 409 6.46 5.26 1.81
N PHE A 410 5.24 5.23 2.33
CA PHE A 410 4.07 4.69 1.63
C PHE A 410 3.34 5.77 0.84
N THR A 411 2.63 5.36 -0.20
CA THR A 411 1.80 6.24 -1.03
C THR A 411 0.39 5.67 -1.14
N ASP A 412 -0.61 6.56 -1.27
CA ASP A 412 -2.02 6.24 -1.38
C ASP A 412 -2.73 7.28 -2.27
N VAL A 413 -3.95 6.97 -2.70
CA VAL A 413 -4.76 7.91 -3.49
C VAL A 413 -5.56 8.81 -2.56
N LYS A 414 -5.36 10.13 -2.69
CA LYS A 414 -6.12 11.15 -1.97
C LYS A 414 -7.41 11.50 -2.70
N PRO A 415 -8.49 11.89 -2.00
CA PRO A 415 -9.76 12.22 -2.65
C PRO A 415 -9.69 13.36 -3.68
N TYR A 416 -8.80 14.35 -3.51
CA TYR A 416 -8.61 15.44 -4.49
C TYR A 416 -7.86 15.00 -5.75
N GLN A 417 -7.24 13.81 -5.73
CA GLN A 417 -6.55 13.24 -6.88
C GLN A 417 -7.53 12.46 -7.80
N LEU A 418 -8.83 12.48 -7.48
CA LEU A 418 -9.89 12.01 -8.37
C LEU A 418 -10.24 13.11 -9.38
N ALA A 419 -10.46 12.71 -10.63
CA ALA A 419 -10.81 13.62 -11.71
C ALA A 419 -12.06 14.45 -11.39
N GLY A 420 -11.96 15.77 -11.48
CA GLY A 420 -13.04 16.72 -11.16
C GLY A 420 -13.05 17.23 -9.71
N PHE A 421 -12.15 16.73 -8.85
CA PHE A 421 -12.04 17.13 -7.44
C PHE A 421 -10.72 17.85 -7.10
N GLU A 422 -9.93 18.23 -8.11
CA GLU A 422 -8.62 18.83 -7.94
C GLU A 422 -8.66 20.13 -7.13
N GLY A 423 -9.73 20.92 -7.29
CA GLY A 423 -9.94 22.17 -6.55
C GLY A 423 -10.16 21.99 -5.04
N LEU A 424 -10.33 20.75 -4.56
CA LEU A 424 -10.52 20.42 -3.15
C LEU A 424 -9.21 20.03 -2.43
N GLU A 425 -8.06 20.14 -3.09
CA GLU A 425 -6.75 19.76 -2.57
C GLU A 425 -6.53 20.25 -1.13
N GLN A 426 -6.74 21.54 -0.86
CA GLN A 426 -6.55 22.13 0.47
C GLN A 426 -7.48 21.56 1.57
N TYR A 427 -8.58 20.91 1.21
CA TYR A 427 -9.59 20.38 2.14
C TYR A 427 -9.58 18.86 2.25
N GLN A 428 -8.97 18.16 1.29
CA GLN A 428 -8.96 16.70 1.20
C GLN A 428 -7.55 16.10 1.34
N GLN A 429 -6.63 16.80 2.03
CA GLN A 429 -5.31 16.27 2.43
C GLN A 429 -5.45 15.26 3.58
N ARG A 430 -6.13 14.14 3.34
CA ARG A 430 -6.26 13.07 4.33
C ARG A 430 -4.88 12.46 4.63
N PRO A 431 -4.60 12.02 5.87
CA PRO A 431 -3.37 11.25 6.16
C PRO A 431 -3.34 9.95 5.35
N LEU A 432 -2.22 9.24 5.41
CA LEU A 432 -2.10 7.89 4.83
C LEU A 432 -3.30 7.04 5.27
N GLN A 433 -3.99 6.45 4.30
CA GLN A 433 -5.13 5.58 4.59
C GLN A 433 -4.67 4.16 4.95
N ARG A 434 -5.61 3.32 5.39
CA ARG A 434 -5.36 1.88 5.52
C ARG A 434 -5.09 1.30 4.14
N LEU A 435 -4.09 0.43 4.08
CA LEU A 435 -3.71 -0.36 2.92
C LEU A 435 -3.65 -1.82 3.33
N PHE A 436 -4.09 -2.73 2.46
CA PHE A 436 -4.23 -4.16 2.72
C PHE A 436 -3.09 -4.91 2.04
N PRO A 437 -2.22 -5.62 2.80
CA PRO A 437 -1.01 -6.22 2.25
C PRO A 437 -1.30 -7.40 1.32
N ILE A 438 -0.51 -7.52 0.25
CA ILE A 438 -0.48 -8.66 -0.67
C ILE A 438 0.83 -8.61 -1.45
N ASP A 439 1.44 -9.75 -1.80
CA ASP A 439 2.50 -9.80 -2.81
C ASP A 439 1.87 -10.31 -4.12
N ILE A 440 1.50 -9.41 -5.03
CA ILE A 440 0.68 -9.73 -6.21
C ILE A 440 1.51 -10.47 -7.27
N ASN A 441 2.80 -10.13 -7.37
CA ASN A 441 3.73 -10.65 -8.39
C ASN A 441 4.70 -11.73 -7.86
N LYS A 442 4.63 -12.07 -6.57
CA LYS A 442 5.50 -13.03 -5.87
C LYS A 442 6.98 -12.68 -6.01
N ASP A 443 7.31 -11.40 -6.04
CA ASP A 443 8.70 -10.93 -6.15
C ASP A 443 9.39 -10.73 -4.79
N GLY A 444 8.70 -11.04 -3.70
CA GLY A 444 9.18 -10.88 -2.33
C GLY A 444 9.06 -9.45 -1.81
N ARG A 445 8.47 -8.53 -2.58
CA ARG A 445 8.18 -7.17 -2.14
C ARG A 445 6.72 -7.05 -1.83
N ILE A 446 6.42 -6.34 -0.76
CA ILE A 446 5.03 -6.10 -0.39
C ILE A 446 4.36 -5.13 -1.38
N ASP A 447 3.20 -5.52 -1.89
CA ASP A 447 2.22 -4.64 -2.53
C ASP A 447 1.06 -4.39 -1.56
N PHE A 448 0.15 -3.49 -1.94
CA PHE A 448 -1.08 -3.28 -1.20
C PHE A 448 -2.29 -3.07 -2.10
N VAL A 449 -3.46 -3.36 -1.55
CA VAL A 449 -4.75 -2.86 -2.05
C VAL A 449 -5.22 -1.70 -1.18
N GLY A 450 -5.61 -0.60 -1.82
CA GLY A 450 -6.13 0.60 -1.18
C GLY A 450 -7.54 0.93 -1.64
N THR A 451 -8.22 1.78 -0.87
CA THR A 451 -9.53 2.33 -1.25
C THR A 451 -9.53 3.84 -1.11
N VAL A 452 -10.25 4.53 -1.99
CA VAL A 452 -10.43 5.99 -1.92
C VAL A 452 -11.90 6.34 -2.04
N GLN A 453 -12.35 7.19 -1.12
CA GLN A 453 -13.71 7.72 -1.12
C GLN A 453 -13.79 8.95 -2.04
N GLN A 454 -14.81 9.01 -2.88
CA GLN A 454 -15.21 10.23 -3.57
C GLN A 454 -15.58 11.33 -2.56
N PRO A 455 -15.10 12.59 -2.74
CA PRO A 455 -15.56 13.71 -1.93
C PRO A 455 -17.07 13.90 -2.00
N LEU A 456 -17.69 14.16 -0.84
CA LEU A 456 -19.08 14.57 -0.74
C LEU A 456 -19.25 16.00 -1.25
N THR A 457 -20.39 16.26 -1.88
CA THR A 457 -20.82 17.56 -2.40
C THR A 457 -21.34 18.50 -1.32
N ALA A 458 -21.82 17.98 -0.18
CA ALA A 458 -22.27 18.79 0.94
C ALA A 458 -22.13 18.09 2.31
N TRP A 459 -22.10 18.90 3.38
CA TRP A 459 -22.23 18.46 4.77
C TRP A 459 -23.44 19.17 5.42
N PRO A 460 -24.32 18.46 6.16
CA PRO A 460 -24.35 17.01 6.39
C PRO A 460 -24.56 16.21 5.10
N GLN A 461 -24.11 14.96 5.07
CA GLN A 461 -24.17 14.06 3.90
C GLN A 461 -25.59 14.00 3.31
N VAL A 462 -25.73 14.26 2.01
CA VAL A 462 -27.02 14.23 1.28
C VAL A 462 -27.07 13.14 0.19
N GLU A 463 -25.94 12.51 -0.08
CA GLU A 463 -25.70 11.51 -1.11
C GLU A 463 -24.96 10.28 -0.55
N PRO A 464 -25.06 9.11 -1.21
CA PRO A 464 -24.31 7.92 -0.83
C PRO A 464 -22.79 8.12 -1.04
N ASN A 465 -21.98 7.40 -0.26
CA ASN A 465 -20.55 7.31 -0.53
C ASN A 465 -20.28 6.45 -1.76
N VAL A 466 -19.27 6.83 -2.53
CA VAL A 466 -18.71 6.02 -3.61
C VAL A 466 -17.24 5.78 -3.28
N TYR A 467 -16.81 4.53 -3.31
CA TYR A 467 -15.42 4.12 -3.12
C TYR A 467 -14.88 3.50 -4.40
N ALA A 468 -13.62 3.76 -4.71
CA ALA A 468 -12.85 3.04 -5.73
C ALA A 468 -11.72 2.26 -5.09
N THR A 469 -11.51 1.04 -5.55
CA THR A 469 -10.38 0.17 -5.16
C THR A 469 -9.22 0.33 -6.14
N TYR A 470 -7.98 0.30 -5.64
CA TYR A 470 -6.75 0.42 -6.41
C TYR A 470 -5.62 -0.42 -5.81
N THR A 471 -4.56 -0.65 -6.57
CA THR A 471 -3.32 -1.28 -6.09
C THR A 471 -2.22 -0.24 -5.85
N VAL A 472 -1.36 -0.52 -4.87
CA VAL A 472 -0.11 0.18 -4.59
C VAL A 472 0.99 -0.87 -4.78
N VAL A 473 1.86 -0.67 -5.76
CA VAL A 473 2.85 -1.66 -6.19
C VAL A 473 4.20 -1.33 -5.58
N GLY A 474 4.83 -2.32 -4.95
CA GLY A 474 6.18 -2.29 -4.42
C GLY A 474 7.22 -2.24 -5.54
N GLN A 475 8.18 -1.31 -5.42
CA GLN A 475 9.23 -1.04 -6.41
C GLN A 475 10.64 -1.32 -5.87
N ALA A 476 10.78 -1.37 -4.55
CA ALA A 476 12.03 -1.67 -3.86
C ALA A 476 11.75 -2.35 -2.52
N SER A 477 12.71 -3.15 -2.04
CA SER A 477 12.65 -3.77 -0.71
C SER A 477 12.62 -2.71 0.39
N LEU A 478 11.85 -2.99 1.45
CA LEU A 478 11.71 -2.11 2.61
C LEU A 478 12.91 -2.14 3.56
N GLY A 479 13.81 -3.14 3.45
CA GLY A 479 14.96 -3.42 4.32
C GLY A 479 16.09 -2.37 4.30
N GLY A 480 15.82 -1.23 3.66
CA GLY A 480 16.56 0.00 3.87
C GLY A 480 16.55 0.92 2.65
N PRO A 481 16.34 2.24 2.82
CA PRO A 481 16.40 3.20 1.72
C PRO A 481 17.73 3.19 0.99
N GLU A 482 18.82 2.74 1.63
CA GLU A 482 20.12 2.71 0.96
C GLU A 482 20.15 1.76 -0.24
N ALA A 483 19.59 0.56 -0.12
CA ALA A 483 19.55 -0.40 -1.22
C ALA A 483 18.65 0.12 -2.35
N ALA A 484 17.47 0.63 -2.00
CA ALA A 484 16.53 1.20 -2.95
C ALA A 484 17.10 2.43 -3.68
N LEU A 485 17.76 3.34 -2.95
CA LEU A 485 18.44 4.51 -3.51
C LEU A 485 19.60 4.11 -4.41
N LYS A 486 20.36 3.06 -4.08
CA LYS A 486 21.42 2.52 -4.96
C LYS A 486 20.84 1.96 -6.26
N ALA A 487 19.76 1.17 -6.19
CA ALA A 487 19.10 0.63 -7.37
C ALA A 487 18.58 1.76 -8.28
N SER A 488 17.90 2.74 -7.70
CA SER A 488 17.44 3.95 -8.42
C SER A 488 18.60 4.71 -9.06
N PHE A 489 19.69 4.91 -8.31
CA PHE A 489 20.90 5.57 -8.81
C PHE A 489 21.49 4.82 -10.01
N GLU A 490 21.59 3.50 -9.95
CA GLU A 490 22.11 2.67 -11.04
C GLU A 490 21.21 2.72 -12.27
N SER A 491 19.89 2.63 -12.08
CA SER A 491 18.92 2.66 -13.18
C SER A 491 18.91 4.02 -13.89
N ILE A 492 18.88 5.11 -13.11
CA ILE A 492 18.80 6.49 -13.61
C ILE A 492 20.13 6.95 -14.20
N LEU A 493 21.26 6.76 -13.50
CA LEU A 493 22.57 7.29 -13.90
C LEU A 493 23.39 6.30 -14.74
N ARG A 494 22.93 5.06 -14.90
CA ARG A 494 23.59 3.99 -15.68
C ARG A 494 25.01 3.68 -15.22
N LYS A 495 25.30 3.88 -13.93
CA LYS A 495 26.60 3.57 -13.30
C LYS A 495 26.42 3.07 -11.87
N THR A 496 27.31 2.18 -11.45
CA THR A 496 27.41 1.72 -10.05
C THR A 496 27.90 2.84 -9.14
N PRO A 497 27.24 3.11 -7.99
CA PRO A 497 27.69 4.13 -7.04
C PRO A 497 29.01 3.70 -6.38
N ALA A 498 30.00 4.60 -6.35
CA ALA A 498 31.30 4.35 -5.74
C ALA A 498 31.84 5.62 -5.04
N GLY A 499 32.66 5.43 -4.00
CA GLY A 499 33.29 6.53 -3.27
C GLY A 499 32.27 7.53 -2.72
N ALA A 500 32.38 8.80 -3.15
CA ALA A 500 31.50 9.88 -2.71
C ALA A 500 30.02 9.65 -3.05
N ASP A 501 29.72 8.99 -4.19
CA ASP A 501 28.35 8.65 -4.57
C ASP A 501 27.73 7.71 -3.51
N ALA A 502 28.43 6.63 -3.18
CA ALA A 502 27.97 5.64 -2.20
C ALA A 502 27.79 6.27 -0.81
N SER A 503 28.77 7.08 -0.34
CA SER A 503 28.66 7.77 0.94
C SER A 503 27.49 8.76 1.00
N SER A 504 27.20 9.43 -0.11
CA SER A 504 26.04 10.33 -0.20
C SER A 504 24.72 9.56 -0.10
N LEU A 505 24.60 8.43 -0.80
CA LEU A 505 23.39 7.61 -0.75
C LEU A 505 23.14 7.03 0.64
N THR A 506 24.18 6.56 1.34
CA THR A 506 24.08 6.13 2.74
C THR A 506 23.58 7.28 3.64
N ALA A 507 24.13 8.48 3.49
CA ALA A 507 23.71 9.63 4.28
C ALA A 507 22.25 10.05 3.99
N THR A 508 21.83 9.98 2.73
CA THR A 508 20.44 10.24 2.32
C THR A 508 19.51 9.18 2.89
N ALA A 509 19.89 7.90 2.85
CA ALA A 509 19.12 6.80 3.43
C ALA A 509 18.86 6.99 4.92
N VAL A 510 19.90 7.35 5.69
CA VAL A 510 19.76 7.68 7.12
C VAL A 510 18.75 8.81 7.35
N LYS A 511 18.73 9.83 6.48
CA LYS A 511 17.76 10.92 6.57
C LYS A 511 16.33 10.49 6.26
N VAL A 512 16.16 9.53 5.34
CA VAL A 512 14.85 8.95 5.03
C VAL A 512 14.32 8.15 6.20
N LEU A 513 15.14 7.24 6.76
CA LEU A 513 14.77 6.45 7.94
C LEU A 513 14.46 7.31 9.16
N GLY A 514 15.24 8.37 9.37
CA GLY A 514 15.01 9.32 10.46
C GLY A 514 13.88 10.31 10.22
N GLY A 515 13.17 10.23 9.10
CA GLY A 515 12.07 11.13 8.74
C GLY A 515 12.49 12.58 8.46
N GLN A 516 13.79 12.87 8.30
CA GLN A 516 14.27 14.21 7.94
C GLN A 516 14.15 14.51 6.45
N LEU A 517 14.00 13.47 5.62
CA LEU A 517 13.77 13.56 4.17
C LEU A 517 12.66 12.58 3.79
N THR A 518 11.75 12.97 2.89
CA THR A 518 10.78 12.00 2.33
C THR A 518 11.44 11.12 1.28
N ALA A 519 10.89 9.93 1.03
CA ALA A 519 11.37 9.05 -0.04
C ALA A 519 11.31 9.73 -1.42
N THR A 520 10.25 10.52 -1.67
CA THR A 520 10.11 11.32 -2.89
C THR A 520 11.21 12.37 -3.03
N GLN A 521 11.56 13.08 -1.95
CA GLN A 521 12.64 14.06 -1.96
C GLN A 521 14.00 13.38 -2.23
N ALA A 522 14.24 12.22 -1.59
CA ALA A 522 15.47 11.45 -1.80
C ALA A 522 15.63 10.97 -3.25
N LEU A 523 14.55 10.51 -3.88
CA LEU A 523 14.54 10.15 -5.30
C LEU A 523 14.74 11.39 -6.19
N GLY A 524 14.10 12.52 -5.84
CA GLY A 524 14.28 13.80 -6.52
C GLY A 524 15.74 14.26 -6.55
N ASP A 525 16.50 14.05 -5.46
CA ASP A 525 17.93 14.34 -5.42
C ASP A 525 18.72 13.50 -6.45
N ILE A 526 18.37 12.22 -6.64
CA ILE A 526 19.00 11.35 -7.66
C ILE A 526 18.64 11.83 -9.07
N VAL A 527 17.36 12.15 -9.30
CA VAL A 527 16.89 12.70 -10.58
C VAL A 527 17.65 14.00 -10.91
N GLN A 528 17.88 14.87 -9.93
CA GLN A 528 18.65 16.10 -10.13
C GLN A 528 20.11 15.84 -10.52
N VAL A 529 20.76 14.81 -9.94
CA VAL A 529 22.13 14.40 -10.31
C VAL A 529 22.20 13.96 -11.78
N ALA A 530 21.11 13.38 -12.30
CA ALA A 530 21.00 12.94 -13.70
C ALA A 530 21.03 14.07 -14.73
N GLY A 531 20.81 15.32 -14.29
CA GLY A 531 20.91 16.53 -15.11
C GLY A 531 22.22 16.65 -15.89
N SER A 532 23.32 16.15 -15.32
CA SER A 532 24.64 16.19 -15.97
C SER A 532 24.99 14.96 -16.82
N SER A 533 24.12 13.95 -16.85
CA SER A 533 24.36 12.68 -17.55
C SER A 533 23.14 12.26 -18.36
N THR A 534 22.25 11.43 -17.82
CA THR A 534 21.10 10.86 -18.54
C THR A 534 20.20 11.94 -19.15
N SER A 535 19.91 13.02 -18.41
CA SER A 535 19.11 14.15 -18.92
C SER A 535 19.74 14.83 -20.14
N VAL A 536 21.07 14.86 -20.25
CA VAL A 536 21.77 15.43 -21.42
C VAL A 536 21.41 14.64 -22.67
N ALA A 537 21.43 13.30 -22.57
CA ALA A 537 21.13 12.42 -23.68
C ALA A 537 19.64 12.46 -24.03
N THR A 538 18.76 12.33 -23.03
CA THR A 538 17.31 12.23 -23.26
C THR A 538 16.71 13.52 -23.80
N LEU A 539 17.02 14.67 -23.20
CA LEU A 539 16.48 15.96 -23.64
C LEU A 539 16.97 16.34 -25.05
N ALA A 540 18.26 16.09 -25.36
CA ALA A 540 18.77 16.35 -26.69
C ALA A 540 18.11 15.44 -27.73
N TYR A 541 18.02 14.12 -27.47
CA TYR A 541 17.32 13.21 -28.39
C TYR A 541 15.85 13.56 -28.55
N GLN A 542 15.15 13.89 -27.46
CA GLN A 542 13.76 14.31 -27.50
C GLN A 542 13.57 15.52 -28.43
N PHE A 543 14.41 16.55 -28.29
CA PHE A 543 14.36 17.73 -29.16
C PHE A 543 14.69 17.39 -30.63
N PHE A 544 15.84 16.77 -30.87
CA PHE A 544 16.38 16.60 -32.22
C PHE A 544 15.75 15.45 -33.01
N THR A 545 15.20 14.44 -32.34
CA THR A 545 14.62 13.24 -32.99
C THR A 545 13.12 13.09 -32.74
N GLY A 546 12.57 13.76 -31.72
CA GLY A 546 11.15 13.64 -31.32
C GLY A 546 10.87 12.49 -30.37
N LYS A 547 11.90 11.82 -29.87
CA LYS A 547 11.81 10.74 -28.87
C LYS A 547 13.11 10.65 -28.08
N ILE A 548 13.06 10.09 -26.88
CA ILE A 548 14.26 9.73 -26.11
C ILE A 548 15.00 8.53 -26.75
N PRO A 549 16.27 8.24 -26.40
CA PRO A 549 16.99 7.12 -26.97
C PRO A 549 16.38 5.77 -26.60
N SER A 550 16.72 4.71 -27.36
CA SER A 550 16.47 3.33 -26.92
C SER A 550 17.34 2.98 -25.70
N LEU A 551 17.02 1.89 -24.99
CA LEU A 551 17.85 1.40 -23.88
C LEU A 551 19.33 1.21 -24.30
N ALA A 552 19.56 0.53 -25.43
CA ALA A 552 20.90 0.37 -25.99
C ALA A 552 21.57 1.70 -26.36
N GLY A 553 20.77 2.70 -26.79
CA GLY A 553 21.25 4.05 -27.04
C GLY A 553 21.67 4.76 -25.76
N VAL A 554 20.86 4.70 -24.69
CA VAL A 554 21.20 5.27 -23.39
C VAL A 554 22.46 4.61 -22.82
N ASP A 555 22.58 3.28 -22.89
CA ASP A 555 23.78 2.57 -22.44
C ASP A 555 25.03 2.98 -23.23
N TYR A 556 24.91 3.19 -24.54
CA TYR A 556 26.00 3.72 -25.35
C TYR A 556 26.36 5.18 -25.01
N LEU A 557 25.40 6.02 -24.66
CA LEU A 557 25.62 7.44 -24.46
C LEU A 557 26.05 7.79 -23.03
N VAL A 558 25.62 7.00 -22.05
CA VAL A 558 25.69 7.35 -20.62
C VAL A 558 26.53 6.36 -19.81
N SER A 559 26.45 5.06 -20.09
CA SER A 559 27.03 4.06 -19.20
C SER A 559 28.55 3.96 -19.30
N PRO A 560 29.31 3.98 -18.18
CA PRO A 560 30.76 3.75 -18.17
C PRO A 560 31.18 2.37 -18.67
N THR A 561 30.29 1.37 -18.57
CA THR A 561 30.52 -0.01 -19.00
C THR A 561 29.94 -0.28 -20.39
N GLY A 562 29.29 0.71 -21.01
CA GLY A 562 28.77 0.64 -22.36
C GLY A 562 29.85 0.64 -23.44
N PRO A 563 29.47 0.47 -24.72
CA PRO A 563 30.44 0.33 -25.82
C PRO A 563 31.25 1.60 -26.13
N ASN A 564 30.84 2.75 -25.59
CA ASN A 564 31.44 4.06 -25.88
C ASN A 564 32.38 4.50 -24.75
N GLY A 565 33.68 4.57 -25.04
CA GLY A 565 34.68 5.07 -24.09
C GLY A 565 34.53 6.55 -23.70
N ASN A 566 33.83 7.35 -24.51
CA ASN A 566 33.56 8.77 -24.27
C ASN A 566 32.07 9.01 -23.98
N ASN A 567 31.48 8.23 -23.07
CA ASN A 567 30.11 8.41 -22.58
C ASN A 567 30.01 9.58 -21.58
N LEU A 568 28.79 10.01 -21.25
CA LEU A 568 28.53 11.17 -20.39
C LEU A 568 29.03 11.03 -18.94
N ASN A 569 29.27 9.80 -18.47
CA ASN A 569 29.88 9.51 -17.17
C ASN A 569 31.39 9.23 -17.24
N SER A 570 31.99 9.29 -18.43
CA SER A 570 33.42 9.03 -18.63
C SER A 570 34.31 10.21 -18.21
N ALA A 571 35.61 9.96 -18.10
CA ALA A 571 36.63 10.98 -17.85
C ALA A 571 36.59 12.14 -18.86
N TYR A 572 36.17 11.89 -20.10
CA TYR A 572 36.10 12.91 -21.15
C TYR A 572 35.19 14.08 -20.76
N TYR A 573 34.05 13.80 -20.12
CA TYR A 573 33.08 14.83 -19.75
C TYR A 573 33.31 15.43 -18.36
N GLN A 574 34.23 14.90 -17.54
CA GLN A 574 34.42 15.35 -16.15
C GLN A 574 34.79 16.85 -16.03
N SER A 575 35.47 17.42 -17.03
CA SER A 575 35.82 18.85 -17.04
C SER A 575 34.75 19.77 -17.63
N PHE A 576 33.64 19.22 -18.12
CA PHE A 576 32.57 19.99 -18.75
C PHE A 576 31.56 20.41 -17.67
N ASN A 577 31.24 21.71 -17.62
CA ASN A 577 30.07 22.19 -16.88
C ASN A 577 28.77 21.73 -17.58
N LEU A 578 27.63 21.95 -16.91
CA LEU A 578 26.33 21.53 -17.41
C LEU A 578 26.06 22.05 -18.82
N GLU A 579 26.22 23.37 -19.03
CA GLU A 579 25.94 24.01 -20.31
C GLU A 579 26.79 23.42 -21.44
N ASN A 580 28.07 23.17 -21.22
CA ASN A 580 28.97 22.62 -22.24
C ASN A 580 28.66 21.15 -22.57
N ARG A 581 28.15 20.36 -21.60
CA ARG A 581 27.69 18.99 -21.87
C ARG A 581 26.56 18.99 -22.88
N TYR A 582 25.52 19.80 -22.65
CA TYR A 582 24.40 19.90 -23.58
C TYR A 582 24.78 20.53 -24.92
N ILE A 583 25.61 21.58 -24.94
CA ILE A 583 26.08 22.21 -26.18
C ILE A 583 26.85 21.18 -27.02
N ASN A 584 27.82 20.49 -26.44
CA ASN A 584 28.61 19.48 -27.16
C ASN A 584 27.72 18.37 -27.72
N PHE A 585 26.77 17.89 -26.91
CA PHE A 585 25.87 16.81 -27.33
C PHE A 585 24.90 17.26 -28.43
N ALA A 586 24.30 18.44 -28.29
CA ALA A 586 23.38 19.02 -29.25
C ALA A 586 24.04 19.30 -30.60
N VAL A 587 25.26 19.83 -30.63
CA VAL A 587 26.01 20.05 -31.88
C VAL A 587 26.26 18.72 -32.58
N ASN A 588 26.72 17.69 -31.87
CA ASN A 588 26.94 16.37 -32.46
C ASN A 588 25.65 15.77 -33.04
N LEU A 589 24.55 15.80 -32.28
CA LEU A 589 23.30 15.17 -32.70
C LEU A 589 22.56 15.96 -33.80
N GLY A 590 22.52 17.28 -33.68
CA GLY A 590 21.75 18.18 -34.55
C GLY A 590 22.49 18.63 -35.82
N LYS A 591 23.83 18.52 -35.87
CA LYS A 591 24.62 18.86 -37.07
C LYS A 591 25.07 17.63 -37.85
N ILE A 592 25.43 16.55 -37.17
CA ILE A 592 26.12 15.39 -37.79
C ILE A 592 25.34 14.08 -37.56
N GLY A 593 24.69 13.95 -36.41
CA GLY A 593 24.04 12.72 -35.97
C GLY A 593 22.62 12.50 -36.50
N GLU A 594 21.90 11.60 -35.84
CA GLU A 594 20.56 11.14 -36.24
C GLU A 594 19.55 12.30 -36.43
N GLY A 595 19.66 13.36 -35.63
CA GLY A 595 18.78 14.52 -35.69
C GLY A 595 19.08 15.52 -36.82
N ALA A 596 20.20 15.37 -37.53
CA ALA A 596 20.71 16.42 -38.42
C ALA A 596 19.77 16.76 -39.59
N ALA A 597 19.17 15.74 -40.21
CA ALA A 597 18.25 15.94 -41.33
C ALA A 597 16.99 16.71 -40.91
N LYS A 598 16.36 16.27 -39.79
CA LYS A 598 15.17 16.93 -39.22
C LYS A 598 15.49 18.37 -38.80
N PHE A 599 16.57 18.56 -38.05
CA PHE A 599 16.95 19.88 -37.56
C PHE A 599 17.29 20.85 -38.70
N THR A 600 18.00 20.40 -39.74
CA THR A 600 18.28 21.21 -40.92
C THR A 600 16.99 21.60 -41.65
N ALA A 601 16.04 20.68 -41.82
CA ALA A 601 14.76 20.99 -42.44
C ALA A 601 13.94 22.03 -41.65
N GLU A 602 14.01 21.96 -40.32
CA GLU A 602 13.19 22.78 -39.44
C GLU A 602 13.78 24.13 -39.04
N TYR A 603 15.12 24.23 -38.99
CA TYR A 603 15.86 25.39 -38.46
C TYR A 603 16.88 25.95 -39.45
N GLY A 604 17.17 25.27 -40.57
CA GLY A 604 18.21 25.66 -41.52
C GLY A 604 18.00 27.04 -42.11
N THR A 605 16.77 27.38 -42.49
CA THR A 605 16.41 28.66 -43.13
C THR A 605 16.16 29.81 -42.16
N LEU A 606 16.04 29.52 -40.85
CA LEU A 606 15.75 30.53 -39.83
C LEU A 606 16.99 31.37 -39.51
N SER A 607 16.82 32.64 -39.13
CA SER A 607 17.87 33.38 -38.41
C SER A 607 18.10 32.78 -37.01
N LEU A 608 19.24 33.07 -36.37
CA LEU A 608 19.48 32.64 -34.98
C LEU A 608 18.37 33.14 -34.03
N PHE A 609 17.83 34.33 -34.26
CA PHE A 609 16.74 34.91 -33.48
C PHE A 609 15.43 34.11 -33.64
N GLU A 610 15.02 33.80 -34.87
CA GLU A 610 13.81 33.00 -35.14
C GLU A 610 13.97 31.56 -34.64
N ALA A 611 15.16 30.97 -34.84
CA ALA A 611 15.51 29.66 -34.32
C ALA A 611 15.38 29.62 -32.79
N THR A 612 15.88 30.66 -32.10
CA THR A 612 15.79 30.75 -30.63
C THR A 612 14.34 30.86 -30.17
N ARG A 613 13.53 31.71 -30.80
CA ARG A 613 12.10 31.82 -30.47
C ARG A 613 11.39 30.47 -30.62
N LYS A 614 11.64 29.76 -31.73
CA LYS A 614 11.05 28.45 -32.00
C LYS A 614 11.51 27.38 -31.00
N ALA A 615 12.82 27.32 -30.72
CA ALA A 615 13.39 26.37 -29.76
C ALA A 615 12.89 26.63 -28.33
N TYR A 616 12.82 27.90 -27.91
CA TYR A 616 12.30 28.26 -26.59
C TYR A 616 10.86 27.78 -26.41
N ALA A 617 9.99 27.99 -27.41
CA ALA A 617 8.61 27.53 -27.35
C ALA A 617 8.51 26.01 -27.20
N ALA A 618 9.34 25.25 -27.93
CA ALA A 618 9.38 23.79 -27.83
C ALA A 618 9.89 23.29 -26.47
N ILE A 619 10.88 23.96 -25.87
CA ILE A 619 11.53 23.54 -24.62
C ILE A 619 10.70 23.95 -23.39
N PHE A 620 10.22 25.20 -23.39
CA PHE A 620 9.57 25.81 -22.23
C PHE A 620 8.04 25.81 -22.30
N GLY A 621 7.43 25.56 -23.47
CA GLY A 621 5.98 25.51 -23.64
C GLY A 621 5.29 26.84 -23.93
N GLY A 622 6.03 27.94 -24.08
CA GLY A 622 5.46 29.27 -24.34
C GLY A 622 6.27 30.09 -25.33
N THR A 623 5.62 30.99 -26.08
CA THR A 623 6.33 31.85 -27.04
C THR A 623 7.00 33.02 -26.31
N PRO A 624 8.33 33.19 -26.38
CA PRO A 624 9.01 34.28 -25.69
C PRO A 624 8.78 35.61 -26.41
N SER A 625 8.82 36.72 -25.66
CA SER A 625 8.84 38.05 -26.24
C SER A 625 10.15 38.35 -26.96
N ASP A 626 10.14 39.29 -27.90
CA ASP A 626 11.34 39.68 -28.65
C ASP A 626 12.47 40.17 -27.73
N ALA A 627 12.11 40.95 -26.70
CA ALA A 627 13.04 41.39 -25.67
C ALA A 627 13.69 40.22 -24.92
N LYS A 628 12.92 39.15 -24.64
CA LYS A 628 13.44 37.94 -24.02
C LYS A 628 14.40 37.20 -24.97
N VAL A 629 14.06 37.06 -26.25
CA VAL A 629 14.93 36.41 -27.24
C VAL A 629 16.26 37.16 -27.37
N HIS A 630 16.23 38.49 -27.52
CA HIS A 630 17.44 39.33 -27.56
C HIS A 630 18.30 39.16 -26.31
N ALA A 631 17.68 39.18 -25.11
CA ALA A 631 18.41 38.96 -23.85
C ALA A 631 19.07 37.58 -23.75
N LEU A 632 18.53 36.56 -24.44
CA LEU A 632 19.10 35.22 -24.47
C LEU A 632 20.33 35.14 -25.39
N ILE A 633 20.31 35.77 -26.57
CA ILE A 633 21.30 35.48 -27.62
C ILE A 633 22.25 36.61 -28.00
N ASP A 634 21.90 37.88 -27.82
CA ASP A 634 22.67 38.99 -28.41
C ASP A 634 24.12 39.03 -27.90
N SER A 635 24.35 38.68 -26.63
CA SER A 635 25.69 38.59 -26.04
C SER A 635 26.38 37.23 -26.22
N ARG A 636 25.72 36.25 -26.87
CA ARG A 636 26.15 34.85 -26.94
C ARG A 636 26.33 34.33 -28.37
N VAL A 637 26.12 35.17 -29.39
CA VAL A 637 26.24 34.75 -30.80
C VAL A 637 27.62 34.16 -31.10
N ASP A 638 28.69 34.87 -30.74
CA ASP A 638 30.07 34.43 -30.98
C ASP A 638 30.40 33.16 -30.16
N TYR A 639 29.86 33.07 -28.96
CA TYR A 639 29.98 31.90 -28.10
C TYR A 639 29.39 30.66 -28.79
N PHE A 640 28.13 30.71 -29.25
CA PHE A 640 27.51 29.60 -29.96
C PHE A 640 28.19 29.30 -31.29
N ALA A 641 28.64 30.33 -32.02
CA ALA A 641 29.35 30.17 -33.28
C ALA A 641 30.68 29.44 -33.13
N SER A 642 31.38 29.63 -32.00
CA SER A 642 32.62 28.93 -31.72
C SER A 642 32.44 27.42 -31.56
N TYR A 643 31.34 26.98 -30.93
CA TYR A 643 30.99 25.55 -30.83
C TYR A 643 30.40 24.99 -32.12
N GLY A 644 29.59 25.79 -32.83
CA GLY A 644 28.98 25.40 -34.09
C GLY A 644 29.97 25.23 -35.23
N GLY A 645 31.02 26.06 -35.28
CA GLY A 645 32.08 26.02 -36.29
C GLY A 645 31.61 26.37 -37.71
N ASP A 646 30.43 26.96 -37.87
CA ASP A 646 29.79 27.26 -39.16
C ASP A 646 29.19 28.67 -39.25
N GLY A 647 29.70 29.59 -38.41
CA GLY A 647 29.35 31.00 -38.41
C GLY A 647 28.05 31.31 -37.67
N ALA A 648 27.76 32.61 -37.47
CA ALA A 648 26.70 33.09 -36.57
C ALA A 648 25.27 32.57 -36.86
N ASN A 649 24.98 32.13 -38.09
CA ASN A 649 23.67 31.58 -38.47
C ASN A 649 23.76 30.13 -38.98
N GLY A 650 24.91 29.47 -38.80
CA GLY A 650 25.10 28.08 -39.19
C GLY A 650 24.23 27.12 -38.37
N ILE A 651 24.05 25.91 -38.89
CA ILE A 651 23.19 24.90 -38.26
C ILE A 651 23.80 24.42 -36.94
N GLY A 652 25.12 24.30 -36.85
CA GLY A 652 25.86 24.01 -35.63
C GLY A 652 25.69 25.09 -34.58
N THR A 653 25.74 26.36 -34.97
CA THR A 653 25.49 27.49 -34.05
C THR A 653 24.09 27.45 -33.45
N LYS A 654 23.08 27.12 -34.25
CA LYS A 654 21.70 26.93 -33.77
C LYS A 654 21.58 25.70 -32.87
N ALA A 655 22.28 24.61 -33.18
CA ALA A 655 22.31 23.42 -32.33
C ALA A 655 22.97 23.72 -30.98
N ALA A 656 24.05 24.51 -30.95
CA ALA A 656 24.69 24.98 -29.72
C ALA A 656 23.73 25.84 -28.88
N MET A 657 22.98 26.75 -29.51
CA MET A 657 21.94 27.54 -28.84
C MET A 657 20.85 26.65 -28.22
N VAL A 658 20.38 25.64 -28.95
CA VAL A 658 19.42 24.65 -28.42
C VAL A 658 19.99 23.91 -27.22
N GLY A 659 21.22 23.40 -27.32
CA GLY A 659 21.88 22.73 -26.20
C GLY A 659 21.97 23.61 -24.96
N TRP A 660 22.32 24.89 -25.14
CA TRP A 660 22.32 25.84 -24.04
C TRP A 660 20.93 26.06 -23.43
N LEU A 661 19.88 26.24 -24.25
CA LEU A 661 18.50 26.38 -23.74
C LEU A 661 18.03 25.14 -22.96
N LEU A 662 18.39 23.93 -23.41
CA LEU A 662 18.08 22.69 -22.69
C LEU A 662 18.78 22.63 -21.33
N ALA A 663 20.05 23.06 -21.27
CA ALA A 663 20.77 23.14 -20.00
C ALA A 663 20.14 24.16 -19.04
N GLU A 664 19.70 25.33 -19.53
CA GLU A 664 19.00 26.32 -18.71
C GLU A 664 17.62 25.83 -18.24
N ALA A 665 16.92 25.05 -19.06
CA ALA A 665 15.66 24.42 -18.69
C ALA A 665 15.85 23.40 -17.55
N GLU A 666 16.82 22.50 -17.69
CA GLU A 666 17.17 21.52 -16.66
C GLU A 666 17.60 22.19 -15.35
N LYS A 667 18.49 23.18 -15.45
CA LYS A 667 19.03 23.92 -14.29
C LYS A 667 17.96 24.68 -13.50
N ALA A 668 16.93 25.18 -14.20
CA ALA A 668 15.85 25.92 -13.59
C ALA A 668 14.66 25.03 -13.18
N ASP A 669 14.70 23.73 -13.48
CA ASP A 669 13.56 22.81 -13.37
C ASP A 669 12.28 23.39 -14.01
N LEU A 670 12.46 23.95 -15.20
CA LEU A 670 11.43 24.74 -15.87
C LEU A 670 11.25 24.33 -17.31
N GLY A 671 9.99 24.25 -17.72
CA GLY A 671 9.61 23.97 -19.09
C GLY A 671 9.11 22.56 -19.27
N VAL A 672 8.39 22.38 -20.37
CA VAL A 672 7.68 21.13 -20.67
C VAL A 672 8.66 19.97 -20.85
N MET A 673 9.82 20.21 -21.46
CA MET A 673 10.82 19.17 -21.68
C MET A 673 11.51 18.72 -20.38
N ALA A 674 12.00 19.66 -19.56
CA ALA A 674 12.71 19.33 -18.32
C ALA A 674 11.81 18.55 -17.35
N ARG A 675 10.57 19.01 -17.15
CA ARG A 675 9.64 18.37 -16.23
C ARG A 675 9.17 16.99 -16.70
N SER A 676 8.92 16.84 -18.00
CA SER A 676 8.56 15.53 -18.57
C SER A 676 9.74 14.54 -18.53
N ASN A 677 10.97 15.04 -18.62
CA ASN A 677 12.17 14.22 -18.44
C ASN A 677 12.36 13.80 -16.98
N ALA A 678 12.24 14.72 -16.01
CA ALA A 678 12.32 14.40 -14.58
C ALA A 678 11.29 13.33 -14.19
N ALA A 679 10.07 13.47 -14.70
CA ALA A 679 9.03 12.48 -14.55
C ALA A 679 9.37 11.09 -15.09
N TRP A 680 9.91 11.03 -16.31
CA TRP A 680 10.36 9.77 -16.90
C TRP A 680 11.53 9.16 -16.12
N LEU A 681 12.43 9.97 -15.59
CA LEU A 681 13.53 9.48 -14.72
C LEU A 681 13.01 8.92 -13.40
N THR A 682 11.99 9.55 -12.81
CA THR A 682 11.27 9.01 -11.64
C THR A 682 10.61 7.67 -11.97
N ASP A 683 10.00 7.53 -13.15
CA ASP A 683 9.46 6.24 -13.62
C ASP A 683 10.57 5.20 -13.87
N LEU A 684 11.74 5.64 -14.33
CA LEU A 684 12.88 4.78 -14.60
C LEU A 684 13.57 4.27 -13.32
N ALA A 685 13.25 4.82 -12.15
CA ALA A 685 13.90 4.47 -10.88
C ALA A 685 13.92 2.95 -10.61
N ASP A 686 12.85 2.24 -10.98
CA ASP A 686 12.72 0.78 -10.84
C ASP A 686 13.21 -0.02 -12.06
N GLY A 687 13.65 0.66 -13.12
CA GLY A 687 14.12 0.07 -14.37
C GLY A 687 13.03 -0.28 -15.38
N SER A 688 11.76 -0.02 -15.08
CA SER A 688 10.62 -0.45 -15.91
C SER A 688 10.18 0.57 -16.98
N ALA A 689 10.63 1.82 -16.87
CA ALA A 689 10.19 2.88 -17.79
C ALA A 689 10.54 2.56 -19.27
N PRO A 690 9.60 2.81 -20.20
CA PRO A 690 9.82 2.54 -21.62
C PRO A 690 10.84 3.51 -22.24
N PHE A 691 11.58 3.00 -23.22
CA PHE A 691 12.59 3.74 -24.00
C PHE A 691 12.15 3.91 -25.45
N ALA A 692 12.82 4.78 -26.21
CA ALA A 692 12.50 5.09 -27.61
C ALA A 692 11.09 5.67 -27.84
N ILE A 693 10.60 6.44 -26.86
CA ILE A 693 9.26 7.04 -26.83
C ILE A 693 9.31 8.57 -26.88
N ASP A 694 8.21 9.19 -27.28
CA ASP A 694 8.02 10.64 -27.15
C ASP A 694 7.53 10.96 -25.73
N ILE A 695 8.41 11.54 -24.90
CA ILE A 695 8.04 11.91 -23.52
C ILE A 695 7.17 13.17 -23.44
N LEU A 696 6.82 13.79 -24.57
CA LEU A 696 5.97 14.99 -24.63
C LEU A 696 4.56 14.70 -25.18
N ASP A 697 4.30 13.48 -25.65
CA ASP A 697 3.00 13.12 -26.22
C ASP A 697 2.57 11.71 -25.76
N PRO A 698 1.58 11.60 -24.86
CA PRO A 698 1.19 10.31 -24.30
C PRO A 698 0.54 9.41 -25.35
N ALA A 699 -0.01 9.99 -26.43
CA ALA A 699 -0.56 9.22 -27.53
C ALA A 699 0.53 8.54 -28.39
N LYS A 700 1.81 8.83 -28.15
CA LYS A 700 2.97 8.31 -28.89
C LYS A 700 3.92 7.46 -28.06
N GLY A 701 3.41 6.82 -27.00
CA GLY A 701 4.08 5.70 -26.35
C GLY A 701 4.49 5.89 -24.90
N TYR A 702 4.23 7.05 -24.28
CA TYR A 702 4.36 7.20 -22.83
C TYR A 702 3.00 7.07 -22.14
N TYR A 703 2.82 6.02 -21.34
CA TYR A 703 1.52 5.64 -20.77
C TYR A 703 1.09 6.49 -19.56
N LYS A 704 1.98 7.34 -19.01
CA LYS A 704 1.68 8.20 -17.87
C LYS A 704 1.45 9.65 -18.29
N ALA A 705 0.25 9.95 -18.77
CA ALA A 705 -0.13 11.27 -19.30
C ALA A 705 0.01 12.42 -18.28
N ASP A 706 -0.02 12.12 -16.98
CA ASP A 706 0.01 13.09 -15.87
C ASP A 706 1.38 13.75 -15.68
N PHE A 707 2.40 13.23 -16.35
CA PHE A 707 3.77 13.72 -16.32
C PHE A 707 4.11 14.63 -17.51
N ILE A 708 3.15 14.88 -18.39
CA ILE A 708 3.33 15.65 -19.60
C ILE A 708 2.79 17.05 -19.35
N PHE A 709 3.72 17.99 -19.23
CA PHE A 709 3.38 19.39 -19.00
C PHE A 709 2.97 20.01 -20.34
N GLY A 710 1.67 20.23 -20.55
CA GLY A 710 1.18 21.05 -21.64
C GLY A 710 1.59 22.50 -21.40
N GLY A 711 2.21 23.14 -22.39
CA GLY A 711 2.61 24.54 -22.30
C GLY A 711 1.42 25.46 -22.07
N GLY A 712 1.30 25.95 -20.83
CA GLY A 712 0.30 26.92 -20.37
C GLY A 712 0.97 28.06 -19.63
#